data_AF-B7FXY6-F1
#
_entry.id   AF-B7FXY6-F1
#
_cell.length_a   1.000
_cell.length_b   1.000
_cell.length_c   1.000
_cell.angle_alpha   90.00
_cell.angle_beta   90.00
_cell.angle_gamma   90.00
#
_symmetry.space_group_name_H-M   'P 1'
#
loop_
_entity.id
_entity.type
_entity.pdbx_description
1 polymer ?
#
loop_
_entity_poly.entity_id
_entity_poly.type
_entity_poly.pdbx_seq_one_letter_code
_entity_poly.pdbx_strand_id
1 'polypeptide(L)'
;MSFFWTSSITNEPENSLDTGVTVSNSRPSSSLQQQNKNIKERFGGIETESRQVPFLPDENLTIESIYDFYVHTLFPAVMSSLPLLGRRLFHDTQSVLHDSFQRFVNFILPDYWTSSSSYSHPQLPSFRRIWEENAADLSVSDFLLRHFDTNHDGKISPEELFHVDEMLLSRILPRSDESWWSWFSREWPLLDWKVGLFLWRTFGGVLLTLAVLSIVPGRLHGWSARVLRWPILGLTYFLIAVELMVYIVIRIFIRIAEYIIARPKHRALRQQMAKSQSYEEWYGYAEDLDRSQKRDVWIRRIKDQTSFHYNWSFVQDLIRDLRNAREQGDSILALAVIQQCTRKNVGGIMSEDLFSYTNTGEPKAVVREFIEEAVQTLHWLTDEALHIPVDDSAQQQSNEKRTYEEQMEETVQAEKDKIWKSLTNLFGNGEDGKQNDDVKTKDGNETHSPESAPHQDIESRTDNPLPSFHRQEVLTFLKRARAAYGRTALCLSGGAMMGVYHFGHVRALLETGSLPNIISGTSAGSIIGAILCTRKDDELDRDLRPEILVHKLTCFSRPWRERISSLVKTGSMFDVDEWLELLKWFCRGDMTFAEAYRLTGRVFCITLSPTTKKAPPVLINYLSAPNVTIASAVVASAAVPGFVAPVRLRIKDTNGVVQRGGAKDEAYFDGSIKQDIPTTGLAEMLNCQFFVTAQCNPHIVPMFYNSKGGVGRPSRWSSGAQEDSWRGGFLLAALEMYLKNDMKAKFVFLRDLEAAVGFTSELLTQDFVGTTTIVPQVSFKDYFGLFENPSLEQLQRCCHAGSVAAYEHTVMIQMHYSISDALEECIAKLETNKRKVHIRRRTKLGSASMTRGDPKGGVVEESTEARIQPTVENTQTFLVGGLTSDGLKVRTAFNESSDDTDRESEYDEFEADWTDLK
;
A
#
# COMPACT_ATOMS: atom_id res chain seq x y z
N MET A 1 -1.12 -5.53 25.32
CA MET A 1 -0.37 -5.46 26.59
C MET A 1 -1.29 -4.90 27.66
N SER A 2 -1.34 -5.33 28.92
CA SER A 2 -1.23 -6.67 29.55
C SER A 2 -1.44 -6.49 31.07
N PHE A 3 -1.91 -7.52 31.79
CA PHE A 3 -2.03 -7.60 33.27
C PHE A 3 -3.07 -6.67 33.92
N PHE A 4 -3.87 -7.04 34.94
CA PHE A 4 -4.12 -8.25 35.77
C PHE A 4 -5.66 -8.27 36.06
N TRP A 5 -6.41 -9.28 36.55
CA TRP A 5 -6.42 -10.76 36.78
C TRP A 5 -7.90 -11.09 37.19
N THR A 6 -8.51 -12.29 37.24
CA THR A 6 -8.21 -13.73 37.03
C THR A 6 -9.55 -14.41 36.65
N SER A 7 -9.62 -15.53 35.91
CA SER A 7 -9.70 -16.94 36.36
C SER A 7 -10.65 -17.24 37.55
N SER A 8 -11.48 -18.29 37.57
CA SER A 8 -11.85 -19.35 36.60
C SER A 8 -13.08 -20.13 37.17
N ILE A 9 -13.45 -21.30 36.59
CA ILE A 9 -14.32 -22.35 37.17
C ILE A 9 -15.83 -22.01 37.15
N THR A 10 -16.79 -22.78 36.62
CA THR A 10 -16.98 -23.81 35.56
C THR A 10 -18.33 -24.50 35.87
N ASN A 11 -19.06 -24.90 34.82
CA ASN A 11 -20.07 -25.98 34.80
C ASN A 11 -21.40 -25.87 35.60
N GLU A 12 -22.48 -26.00 34.82
CA GLU A 12 -23.69 -26.82 34.99
C GLU A 12 -23.56 -28.13 35.82
N PRO A 13 -24.67 -28.84 36.15
CA PRO A 13 -26.08 -28.39 36.33
C PRO A 13 -26.78 -28.99 37.60
N GLU A 14 -28.08 -28.68 37.74
CA GLU A 14 -29.18 -29.44 38.40
C GLU A 14 -28.93 -30.36 39.62
N ASN A 15 -29.75 -30.17 40.68
CA ASN A 15 -30.77 -31.19 41.01
C ASN A 15 -31.92 -30.76 41.96
N SER A 16 -33.13 -31.22 41.60
CA SER A 16 -34.24 -31.76 42.40
C SER A 16 -34.73 -31.16 43.75
N LEU A 17 -36.04 -30.81 43.74
CA LEU A 17 -37.13 -31.29 44.63
C LEU A 17 -37.30 -30.85 46.11
N ASP A 18 -38.59 -30.64 46.45
CA ASP A 18 -39.32 -30.89 47.70
C ASP A 18 -38.69 -30.55 49.07
N THR A 19 -39.26 -29.64 49.85
CA THR A 19 -40.60 -29.80 50.49
C THR A 19 -41.05 -28.49 51.14
N GLY A 20 -42.35 -28.34 51.44
CA GLY A 20 -42.85 -27.28 52.32
C GLY A 20 -43.74 -27.82 53.44
N VAL A 21 -43.77 -27.17 54.61
CA VAL A 21 -44.80 -27.35 55.66
C VAL A 21 -44.75 -26.25 56.74
N THR A 22 -45.87 -25.52 56.94
CA THR A 22 -46.30 -24.76 58.16
C THR A 22 -45.41 -23.65 58.79
N VAL A 23 -45.88 -22.72 59.63
CA VAL A 23 -47.10 -21.84 59.68
C VAL A 23 -46.99 -20.87 60.89
N SER A 24 -47.65 -19.70 60.82
CA SER A 24 -48.10 -18.80 61.92
C SER A 24 -47.20 -17.70 62.55
N ASN A 25 -47.81 -16.50 62.66
CA ASN A 25 -47.75 -15.46 63.70
C ASN A 25 -46.39 -14.80 64.09
N SER A 26 -46.23 -13.47 64.06
CA SER A 26 -47.10 -12.48 64.75
C SER A 26 -46.86 -11.00 64.31
N ARG A 27 -47.42 -10.02 65.05
CA ARG A 27 -47.60 -8.55 64.78
C ARG A 27 -46.95 -7.71 65.93
N PRO A 28 -46.89 -6.34 65.93
CA PRO A 28 -47.15 -5.29 64.90
C PRO A 28 -46.08 -4.11 64.91
N SER A 29 -46.48 -2.93 64.41
CA SER A 29 -45.95 -1.55 64.66
C SER A 29 -44.91 -0.95 63.69
N SER A 30 -44.72 0.39 63.57
CA SER A 30 -45.65 1.47 63.15
C SER A 30 -44.93 2.84 63.14
N SER A 31 -44.62 3.45 61.98
CA SER A 31 -43.89 4.76 61.97
C SER A 31 -43.94 5.65 60.71
N LEU A 32 -44.73 5.36 59.65
CA LEU A 32 -44.64 6.09 58.36
C LEU A 32 -45.87 6.89 57.90
N GLN A 33 -46.84 7.19 58.78
CA GLN A 33 -48.04 7.96 58.41
C GLN A 33 -48.05 9.45 58.81
N GLN A 34 -46.96 9.99 59.38
CA GLN A 34 -47.02 11.25 60.14
C GLN A 34 -46.21 12.44 59.56
N GLN A 35 -45.49 12.30 58.43
CA GLN A 35 -44.75 13.41 57.80
C GLN A 35 -45.50 14.12 56.66
N ASN A 36 -46.40 13.44 55.93
CA ASN A 36 -47.09 14.03 54.76
C ASN A 36 -48.22 15.05 55.09
N LYS A 37 -48.36 15.49 56.34
CA LYS A 37 -49.46 16.38 56.78
C LYS A 37 -49.11 17.87 56.83
N ASN A 38 -47.83 18.25 56.88
CA ASN A 38 -47.40 19.61 57.24
C ASN A 38 -47.05 20.56 56.07
N ILE A 39 -47.27 20.18 54.81
CA ILE A 39 -46.93 21.01 53.63
C ILE A 39 -48.17 21.64 52.96
N LYS A 40 -49.39 21.17 53.26
CA LYS A 40 -50.63 21.62 52.59
C LYS A 40 -51.31 22.88 53.15
N GLU A 41 -50.80 23.49 54.23
CA GLU A 41 -51.48 24.61 54.90
C GLU A 41 -50.89 26.01 54.60
N ARG A 42 -49.86 26.15 53.76
CA ARG A 42 -49.10 27.43 53.66
C ARG A 42 -49.31 28.29 52.42
N PHE A 43 -50.06 27.85 51.42
CA PHE A 43 -50.46 28.66 50.27
C PHE A 43 -51.89 28.33 49.85
N GLY A 44 -52.83 29.19 50.24
CA GLY A 44 -54.22 29.14 49.81
C GLY A 44 -54.60 30.36 48.98
N GLY A 45 -55.58 30.20 48.09
CA GLY A 45 -56.26 31.30 47.40
C GLY A 45 -55.56 31.85 46.16
N ILE A 46 -55.96 31.36 44.99
CA ILE A 46 -56.71 32.14 43.98
C ILE A 46 -57.29 31.13 42.96
N GLU A 47 -58.53 31.36 42.55
CA GLU A 47 -59.28 30.46 41.65
C GLU A 47 -58.94 30.71 40.17
N THR A 48 -58.94 29.65 39.36
CA THR A 48 -59.22 29.70 37.92
C THR A 48 -59.79 28.35 37.48
N GLU A 49 -60.60 28.34 36.42
CA GLU A 49 -61.58 27.27 36.17
C GLU A 49 -60.98 25.92 35.73
N SER A 50 -61.56 24.83 36.23
CA SER A 50 -61.13 23.46 35.94
C SER A 50 -61.64 22.94 34.60
N ARG A 51 -60.84 23.11 33.54
CA ARG A 51 -61.04 22.32 32.30
C ARG A 51 -60.41 20.94 32.48
N GLN A 52 -61.25 19.91 32.65
CA GLN A 52 -60.79 18.54 32.88
C GLN A 52 -59.92 18.01 31.73
N VAL A 53 -58.76 17.46 32.07
CA VAL A 53 -57.98 16.56 31.22
C VAL A 53 -57.66 15.31 32.08
N PRO A 54 -58.30 14.16 31.83
CA PRO A 54 -57.89 12.91 32.45
C PRO A 54 -56.64 12.39 31.75
N PHE A 55 -55.61 12.02 32.52
CA PHE A 55 -54.83 10.79 32.35
C PHE A 55 -53.69 10.72 33.39
N LEU A 56 -53.80 9.75 34.28
CA LEU A 56 -52.68 9.08 34.95
C LEU A 56 -52.88 7.57 34.74
N PRO A 57 -51.82 6.74 34.80
CA PRO A 57 -51.73 5.55 33.96
C PRO A 57 -52.44 4.32 34.52
N ASP A 58 -53.02 3.52 33.63
CA ASP A 58 -53.35 2.12 33.89
C ASP A 58 -52.12 1.23 33.70
N GLU A 59 -51.94 0.26 34.60
CA GLU A 59 -50.79 -0.65 34.61
C GLU A 59 -50.96 -1.80 33.61
N ASN A 60 -50.74 -1.57 32.31
CA ASN A 60 -50.47 -2.62 31.31
C ASN A 60 -49.91 -2.06 29.98
N LEU A 61 -48.63 -1.66 29.96
CA LEU A 61 -47.95 -1.33 28.69
C LEU A 61 -47.57 -2.61 27.91
N THR A 62 -48.44 -3.03 27.00
CA THR A 62 -48.12 -4.06 26.00
C THR A 62 -47.11 -3.52 24.98
N ILE A 63 -46.35 -4.42 24.34
CA ILE A 63 -45.39 -4.04 23.27
C ILE A 63 -46.10 -3.33 22.11
N GLU A 64 -47.35 -3.71 21.79
CA GLU A 64 -48.19 -3.01 20.81
C GLU A 64 -48.54 -1.59 21.25
N SER A 65 -48.93 -1.36 22.51
CA SER A 65 -49.24 0.00 22.99
C SER A 65 -48.02 0.94 22.90
N ILE A 66 -46.83 0.42 23.14
CA ILE A 66 -45.56 1.13 22.97
C ILE A 66 -45.29 1.39 21.46
N TYR A 67 -45.48 0.38 20.61
CA TYR A 67 -45.29 0.49 19.17
C TYR A 67 -46.24 1.52 18.52
N ASP A 68 -47.52 1.52 18.89
CA ASP A 68 -48.51 2.50 18.44
C ASP A 68 -48.17 3.92 18.88
N PHE A 69 -47.73 4.11 20.13
CA PHE A 69 -47.23 5.40 20.58
C PHE A 69 -46.02 5.87 19.74
N TYR A 70 -45.07 4.98 19.43
CA TYR A 70 -43.94 5.32 18.57
C TYR A 70 -44.34 5.62 17.12
N VAL A 71 -45.23 4.84 16.51
CA VAL A 71 -45.59 4.93 15.08
C VAL A 71 -46.62 6.02 14.79
N HIS A 72 -47.64 6.16 15.65
CA HIS A 72 -48.76 7.07 15.41
C HIS A 72 -48.66 8.40 16.18
N THR A 73 -47.85 8.47 17.25
CA THR A 73 -47.68 9.71 18.03
C THR A 73 -46.28 10.32 17.90
N LEU A 74 -45.23 9.58 18.24
CA LEU A 74 -43.86 10.14 18.26
C LEU A 74 -43.29 10.35 16.85
N PHE A 75 -43.39 9.36 15.96
CA PHE A 75 -42.82 9.46 14.62
C PHE A 75 -43.44 10.61 13.79
N PRO A 76 -44.76 10.85 13.76
CA PRO A 76 -45.33 12.00 13.07
C PRO A 76 -44.94 13.34 13.72
N ALA A 77 -44.81 13.40 15.05
CA ALA A 77 -44.32 14.59 15.75
C ALA A 77 -42.87 14.91 15.36
N VAL A 78 -41.97 13.92 15.37
CA VAL A 78 -40.57 14.08 14.93
C VAL A 78 -40.51 14.49 13.46
N MET A 79 -41.23 13.81 12.57
CA MET A 79 -41.25 14.10 11.14
C MET A 79 -41.85 15.47 10.79
N SER A 80 -42.82 15.98 11.56
CA SER A 80 -43.36 17.34 11.40
C SER A 80 -42.42 18.43 11.96
N SER A 81 -41.57 18.10 12.93
CA SER A 81 -40.54 19.02 13.45
C SER A 81 -39.30 19.13 12.53
N LEU A 82 -39.01 18.10 11.75
CA LEU A 82 -37.85 18.00 10.86
C LEU A 82 -37.72 19.17 9.86
N PRO A 83 -38.79 19.65 9.20
CA PRO A 83 -38.73 20.85 8.35
C PRO A 83 -38.43 22.15 9.11
N LEU A 84 -38.93 22.32 10.34
CA LEU A 84 -38.56 23.46 11.19
C LEU A 84 -37.11 23.38 11.64
N LEU A 85 -36.65 22.18 12.04
CA LEU A 85 -35.27 21.93 12.40
C LEU A 85 -34.33 22.22 11.23
N GLY A 86 -34.67 21.74 10.02
CA GLY A 86 -33.91 21.98 8.79
C GLY A 86 -33.88 23.47 8.38
N ARG A 87 -35.02 24.18 8.44
CA ARG A 87 -35.06 25.63 8.17
C ARG A 87 -34.23 26.43 9.17
N ARG A 88 -34.25 26.02 10.45
CA ARG A 88 -33.41 26.60 11.49
C ARG A 88 -31.94 26.29 11.25
N LEU A 89 -31.58 25.03 10.97
CA LEU A 89 -30.21 24.63 10.66
C LEU A 89 -29.66 25.42 9.48
N PHE A 90 -30.45 25.61 8.41
CA PHE A 90 -30.05 26.40 7.25
C PHE A 90 -29.76 27.86 7.61
N HIS A 91 -30.68 28.51 8.33
CA HIS A 91 -30.51 29.91 8.77
C HIS A 91 -29.32 30.08 9.73
N ASP A 92 -29.19 29.20 10.72
CA ASP A 92 -28.16 29.26 11.74
C ASP A 92 -26.79 28.81 11.19
N THR A 93 -26.75 27.97 10.15
CA THR A 93 -25.52 27.68 9.38
C THR A 93 -25.16 28.83 8.46
N GLN A 94 -26.12 29.48 7.80
CA GLN A 94 -25.85 30.65 6.94
C GLN A 94 -25.29 31.83 7.74
N SER A 95 -25.83 32.10 8.93
CA SER A 95 -25.31 33.17 9.80
C SER A 95 -23.93 32.84 10.38
N VAL A 96 -23.70 31.61 10.85
CA VAL A 96 -22.37 31.17 11.32
C VAL A 96 -21.34 31.12 10.19
N LEU A 97 -21.71 30.70 8.97
CA LEU A 97 -20.81 30.77 7.81
C LEU A 97 -20.47 32.21 7.45
N HIS A 98 -21.43 33.15 7.51
CA HIS A 98 -21.16 34.55 7.25
C HIS A 98 -20.24 35.16 8.32
N ASP A 99 -20.53 34.97 9.61
CA ASP A 99 -19.72 35.51 10.71
C ASP A 99 -18.33 34.87 10.76
N SER A 100 -18.22 33.57 10.51
CA SER A 100 -16.93 32.87 10.40
C SER A 100 -16.14 33.31 9.17
N PHE A 101 -16.81 33.60 8.04
CA PHE A 101 -16.16 34.15 6.85
C PHE A 101 -15.65 35.58 7.09
N GLN A 102 -16.42 36.44 7.77
CA GLN A 102 -15.95 37.78 8.14
C GLN A 102 -14.75 37.71 9.10
N ARG A 103 -14.80 36.88 10.16
CA ARG A 103 -13.64 36.65 11.05
C ARG A 103 -12.43 36.09 10.30
N PHE A 104 -12.65 35.19 9.33
CA PHE A 104 -11.58 34.62 8.50
C PHE A 104 -10.97 35.65 7.53
N VAL A 105 -11.79 36.53 6.96
CA VAL A 105 -11.33 37.69 6.18
C VAL A 105 -10.51 38.63 7.06
N ASN A 106 -10.99 38.96 8.26
CA ASN A 106 -10.27 39.79 9.24
C ASN A 106 -9.01 39.09 9.81
N PHE A 107 -8.92 37.76 9.73
CA PHE A 107 -7.73 36.99 10.10
C PHE A 107 -6.66 36.99 8.99
N ILE A 108 -7.07 36.91 7.71
CA ILE A 108 -6.16 36.97 6.56
C ILE A 108 -5.76 38.42 6.21
N LEU A 109 -6.65 39.38 6.47
CA LEU A 109 -6.44 40.81 6.30
C LEU A 109 -6.78 41.54 7.62
N PRO A 110 -5.97 41.42 8.68
CA PRO A 110 -6.24 42.15 9.91
C PRO A 110 -6.07 43.64 9.69
N ASP A 111 -6.98 44.46 10.23
CA ASP A 111 -6.92 45.92 10.10
C ASP A 111 -5.59 46.51 10.59
N TYR A 112 -4.93 45.82 11.55
CA TYR A 112 -3.58 46.11 12.02
C TYR A 112 -2.50 46.19 10.90
N TRP A 113 -2.70 45.49 9.78
CA TRP A 113 -1.80 45.49 8.62
C TRP A 113 -2.27 46.37 7.46
N THR A 114 -3.57 46.71 7.40
CA THR A 114 -4.16 47.54 6.34
C THR A 114 -4.29 49.01 6.76
N SER A 115 -4.35 49.30 8.06
CA SER A 115 -4.14 50.64 8.60
C SER A 115 -2.68 51.02 8.37
N SER A 116 -2.42 51.70 7.25
CA SER A 116 -1.15 52.41 7.08
C SER A 116 -0.96 53.32 8.29
N SER A 117 0.21 53.20 8.94
CA SER A 117 0.53 53.93 10.16
C SER A 117 0.72 55.41 9.86
N SER A 118 -0.39 56.10 9.65
CA SER A 118 -0.50 57.53 9.56
C SER A 118 -0.22 58.09 10.94
N TYR A 119 1.08 58.25 11.23
CA TYR A 119 1.58 59.12 12.28
C TYR A 119 1.24 60.58 11.91
N SER A 120 -0.06 60.90 11.94
CA SER A 120 -0.47 62.24 12.33
C SER A 120 0.07 62.42 13.74
N HIS A 121 1.17 63.15 13.88
CA HIS A 121 1.57 63.70 15.17
C HIS A 121 0.30 64.31 15.80
N PRO A 122 -0.13 63.86 16.99
CA PRO A 122 -1.29 64.47 17.64
C PRO A 122 -0.92 65.93 17.84
N GLN A 123 -1.61 66.84 17.14
CA GLN A 123 -1.42 68.26 17.35
C GLN A 123 -1.79 68.52 18.81
N LEU A 124 -0.79 68.93 19.60
CA LEU A 124 -0.94 69.17 21.03
C LEU A 124 -2.20 70.03 21.24
N PRO A 125 -3.22 69.54 21.97
CA PRO A 125 -4.45 70.29 22.14
C PRO A 125 -4.11 71.65 22.73
N SER A 126 -4.55 72.73 22.09
CA SER A 126 -4.16 74.07 22.51
C SER A 126 -4.54 74.27 23.98
N PHE A 127 -3.63 74.81 24.79
CA PHE A 127 -3.76 74.89 26.25
C PHE A 127 -5.14 75.41 26.70
N ARG A 128 -5.64 76.42 25.98
CA ARG A 128 -6.99 76.97 26.12
C ARG A 128 -8.09 75.89 26.15
N ARG A 129 -8.06 74.94 25.22
CA ARG A 129 -9.07 73.87 25.11
C ARG A 129 -8.98 72.88 26.27
N ILE A 130 -7.76 72.54 26.72
CA ILE A 130 -7.56 71.66 27.88
C ILE A 130 -8.15 72.30 29.15
N TRP A 131 -7.95 73.61 29.32
CA TRP A 131 -8.55 74.38 30.43
C TRP A 131 -10.07 74.51 30.28
N GLU A 132 -10.59 74.89 29.11
CA GLU A 132 -12.04 75.00 28.83
C GLU A 132 -12.79 73.67 29.03
N GLU A 133 -12.17 72.52 28.75
CA GLU A 133 -12.78 71.19 28.93
C GLU A 133 -12.67 70.62 30.38
N ASN A 134 -11.78 71.14 31.24
CA ASN A 134 -11.52 70.56 32.57
C ASN A 134 -11.72 71.50 33.78
N ALA A 135 -11.71 72.83 33.59
CA ALA A 135 -11.69 73.78 34.72
C ALA A 135 -12.24 75.18 34.36
N ALA A 136 -13.40 75.22 33.69
CA ALA A 136 -14.06 76.45 33.23
C ALA A 136 -14.35 77.50 34.33
N ASP A 137 -14.51 77.08 35.59
CA ASP A 137 -14.84 77.96 36.74
C ASP A 137 -13.60 78.47 37.53
N LEU A 138 -12.37 78.18 37.07
CA LEU A 138 -11.11 78.57 37.73
C LEU A 138 -10.34 79.62 36.92
N SER A 139 -9.57 80.49 37.59
CA SER A 139 -8.68 81.44 36.89
C SER A 139 -7.50 80.72 36.23
N VAL A 140 -6.88 81.36 35.22
CA VAL A 140 -5.68 80.82 34.54
C VAL A 140 -4.61 80.42 35.57
N SER A 141 -4.37 81.30 36.53
CA SER A 141 -3.37 81.16 37.59
C SER A 141 -3.65 80.00 38.54
N ASP A 142 -4.91 79.83 38.95
CA ASP A 142 -5.30 78.75 39.87
C ASP A 142 -5.29 77.39 39.15
N PHE A 143 -5.71 77.36 37.88
CA PHE A 143 -5.61 76.16 37.05
C PHE A 143 -4.15 75.76 36.80
N LEU A 144 -3.27 76.72 36.50
CA LEU A 144 -1.84 76.50 36.30
C LEU A 144 -1.17 75.99 37.59
N LEU A 145 -1.31 76.70 38.72
CA LEU A 145 -0.73 76.27 39.99
C LEU A 145 -1.20 74.86 40.35
N ARG A 146 -2.51 74.59 40.32
CA ARG A 146 -3.08 73.30 40.72
C ARG A 146 -2.59 72.09 39.90
N HIS A 147 -2.04 72.29 38.71
CA HIS A 147 -1.58 71.19 37.83
C HIS A 147 -0.07 71.18 37.57
N PHE A 148 0.65 72.28 37.80
CA PHE A 148 2.08 72.41 37.47
C PHE A 148 2.96 72.89 38.64
N ASP A 149 2.39 73.32 39.77
CA ASP A 149 3.12 73.45 41.04
C ASP A 149 3.19 72.07 41.71
N THR A 150 4.28 71.34 41.45
CA THR A 150 4.47 69.95 41.90
C THR A 150 5.08 69.85 43.29
N ASN A 151 5.68 70.93 43.79
CA ASN A 151 6.29 71.01 45.12
C ASN A 151 5.35 71.64 46.18
N HIS A 152 4.29 72.32 45.73
CA HIS A 152 3.27 73.04 46.48
C HIS A 152 3.76 74.31 47.23
N ASP A 153 4.74 75.03 46.66
CA ASP A 153 5.29 76.29 47.21
C ASP A 153 4.48 77.56 46.86
N GLY A 154 3.48 77.43 45.97
CA GLY A 154 2.61 78.51 45.52
C GLY A 154 3.14 79.28 44.30
N LYS A 155 4.15 78.75 43.61
CA LYS A 155 4.70 79.26 42.35
C LYS A 155 4.98 78.08 41.40
N ILE A 156 5.38 78.40 40.17
CA ILE A 156 5.81 77.40 39.19
C ILE A 156 7.25 77.74 38.82
N SER A 157 8.17 76.80 39.04
CA SER A 157 9.57 76.97 38.66
C SER A 157 9.77 76.84 37.14
N PRO A 158 10.85 77.40 36.58
CA PRO A 158 11.17 77.20 35.16
C PRO A 158 11.36 75.71 34.80
N GLU A 159 11.88 74.91 35.74
CA GLU A 159 12.21 73.50 35.53
C GLU A 159 10.95 72.62 35.52
N GLU A 160 9.94 72.92 36.36
CA GLU A 160 8.60 72.31 36.24
C GLU A 160 7.93 72.69 34.91
N LEU A 161 8.07 73.94 34.48
CA LEU A 161 7.49 74.43 33.22
C LEU A 161 8.13 73.76 31.97
N PHE A 162 9.36 73.25 32.07
CA PHE A 162 10.04 72.54 30.98
C PHE A 162 9.61 71.07 30.80
N HIS A 163 9.03 70.41 31.82
CA HIS A 163 8.56 69.02 31.74
C HIS A 163 7.05 68.87 31.46
N VAL A 164 6.35 69.98 31.19
CA VAL A 164 4.91 70.04 30.91
C VAL A 164 4.47 69.05 29.82
N ASP A 165 5.24 68.93 28.73
CA ASP A 165 4.87 68.09 27.58
C ASP A 165 4.85 66.59 27.91
N GLU A 166 5.78 66.09 28.73
CA GLU A 166 5.80 64.68 29.17
C GLU A 166 4.63 64.35 30.11
N MET A 167 4.28 65.28 31.00
CA MET A 167 3.13 65.12 31.91
C MET A 167 1.79 65.14 31.18
N LEU A 168 1.64 65.96 30.14
CA LEU A 168 0.45 65.98 29.28
C LEU A 168 0.34 64.69 28.44
N LEU A 169 1.43 64.29 27.77
CA LEU A 169 1.44 63.08 26.92
C LEU A 169 1.15 61.80 27.71
N SER A 170 1.68 61.67 28.94
CA SER A 170 1.56 60.46 29.76
C SER A 170 0.18 60.26 30.42
N ARG A 171 -0.69 61.29 30.46
CA ARG A 171 -2.03 61.20 31.07
C ARG A 171 -3.20 61.35 30.10
N ILE A 172 -2.99 61.83 28.89
CA ILE A 172 -4.07 62.16 27.93
C ILE A 172 -4.23 61.08 26.83
N LEU A 173 -3.20 60.27 26.56
CA LEU A 173 -3.26 59.21 25.53
C LEU A 173 -3.49 57.81 26.16
N PRO A 174 -4.57 57.09 25.79
CA PRO A 174 -4.78 55.71 26.26
C PRO A 174 -3.82 54.73 25.58
N ARG A 175 -3.19 53.86 26.37
CA ARG A 175 -2.38 52.73 25.88
C ARG A 175 -3.26 51.64 25.28
N SER A 176 -3.13 51.40 23.97
CA SER A 176 -3.82 50.32 23.26
C SER A 176 -3.03 49.00 23.30
N ASP A 177 -2.73 48.49 24.50
CA ASP A 177 -1.92 47.28 24.71
C ASP A 177 -2.74 45.97 24.50
N GLU A 178 -3.48 45.86 23.39
CA GLU A 178 -4.03 44.56 22.96
C GLU A 178 -2.89 43.67 22.45
N SER A 179 -2.52 42.65 23.25
CA SER A 179 -1.51 41.68 22.79
C SER A 179 -2.03 40.87 21.59
N TRP A 180 -1.11 40.45 20.71
CA TRP A 180 -1.44 39.61 19.55
C TRP A 180 -2.21 38.32 19.94
N TRP A 181 -1.97 37.80 21.15
CA TRP A 181 -2.68 36.66 21.71
C TRP A 181 -4.10 37.00 22.16
N SER A 182 -4.33 38.20 22.69
CA SER A 182 -5.67 38.73 23.02
C SER A 182 -6.52 38.91 21.76
N TRP A 183 -5.92 39.42 20.67
CA TRP A 183 -6.56 39.49 19.36
C TRP A 183 -6.83 38.07 18.80
N PHE A 184 -5.80 37.21 18.75
CA PHE A 184 -5.93 35.86 18.19
C PHE A 184 -6.99 35.01 18.90
N SER A 185 -7.05 35.05 20.24
CA SER A 185 -8.05 34.32 21.02
C SER A 185 -9.47 34.89 20.95
N ARG A 186 -9.64 36.15 20.52
CA ARG A 186 -10.95 36.75 20.21
C ARG A 186 -11.45 36.39 18.82
N GLU A 187 -10.57 36.44 17.81
CA GLU A 187 -10.96 36.25 16.41
C GLU A 187 -10.96 34.78 15.95
N TRP A 188 -10.19 33.88 16.59
CA TRP A 188 -10.08 32.49 16.16
C TRP A 188 -11.36 31.67 16.48
N PRO A 189 -12.15 31.26 15.48
CA PRO A 189 -13.52 30.79 15.71
C PRO A 189 -13.60 29.44 16.45
N LEU A 190 -12.55 28.61 16.40
CA LEU A 190 -12.57 27.26 16.98
C LEU A 190 -12.22 27.21 18.49
N LEU A 191 -11.86 28.34 19.11
CA LEU A 191 -11.48 28.41 20.53
C LEU A 191 -12.62 28.86 21.47
N ASP A 192 -13.74 29.34 20.93
CA ASP A 192 -14.88 29.77 21.75
C ASP A 192 -15.73 28.56 22.18
N TRP A 193 -15.88 28.36 23.49
CA TRP A 193 -16.77 27.36 24.10
C TRP A 193 -18.23 27.46 23.60
N LYS A 194 -18.64 28.64 23.11
CA LYS A 194 -19.94 28.82 22.43
C LYS A 194 -20.08 27.98 21.17
N VAL A 195 -19.00 27.59 20.49
CA VAL A 195 -19.06 26.63 19.36
C VAL A 195 -19.41 25.23 19.86
N GLY A 196 -18.89 24.81 21.01
CA GLY A 196 -19.31 23.57 21.66
C GLY A 196 -20.81 23.58 22.02
N LEU A 197 -21.30 24.68 22.58
CA LEU A 197 -22.74 24.86 22.84
C LEU A 197 -23.58 24.98 21.55
N PHE A 198 -23.06 25.61 20.50
CA PHE A 198 -23.73 25.68 19.20
C PHE A 198 -23.85 24.29 18.58
N LEU A 199 -22.77 23.51 18.56
CA LEU A 199 -22.78 22.14 18.08
C LEU A 199 -23.78 21.28 18.87
N TRP A 200 -23.81 21.41 20.21
CA TRP A 200 -24.80 20.73 21.05
C TRP A 200 -26.24 21.23 20.82
N ARG A 201 -26.47 22.53 20.61
CA ARG A 201 -27.80 23.12 20.45
C ARG A 201 -28.38 22.95 19.05
N THR A 202 -27.52 22.82 18.04
CA THR A 202 -27.88 22.63 16.62
C THR A 202 -27.93 21.14 16.25
N PHE A 203 -26.97 20.34 16.72
CA PHE A 203 -26.87 18.91 16.40
C PHE A 203 -27.20 17.96 17.56
N GLY A 204 -27.24 18.40 18.83
CA GLY A 204 -27.54 17.50 19.96
C GLY A 204 -28.93 16.88 19.89
N GLY A 205 -29.94 17.62 19.40
CA GLY A 205 -31.25 17.05 19.10
C GLY A 205 -31.20 16.00 17.99
N VAL A 206 -30.42 16.25 16.93
CA VAL A 206 -30.20 15.28 15.84
C VAL A 206 -29.45 14.05 16.36
N LEU A 207 -28.38 14.22 17.13
CA LEU A 207 -27.59 13.15 17.74
C LEU A 207 -28.43 12.29 18.69
N LEU A 208 -29.30 12.89 19.50
CA LEU A 208 -30.24 12.16 20.35
C LEU A 208 -31.25 11.36 19.52
N THR A 209 -31.85 11.97 18.48
CA THR A 209 -32.76 11.28 17.57
C THR A 209 -32.05 10.14 16.81
N LEU A 210 -30.82 10.35 16.36
CA LEU A 210 -29.99 9.32 15.71
C LEU A 210 -29.62 8.18 16.67
N ALA A 211 -29.25 8.49 17.92
CA ALA A 211 -28.96 7.48 18.93
C ALA A 211 -30.19 6.62 19.22
N VAL A 212 -31.35 7.23 19.44
CA VAL A 212 -32.63 6.51 19.63
C VAL A 212 -32.96 5.65 18.39
N LEU A 213 -32.87 6.21 17.18
CA LEU A 213 -33.11 5.48 15.92
C LEU A 213 -32.07 4.39 15.60
N SER A 214 -30.90 4.40 16.27
CA SER A 214 -29.86 3.38 16.14
C SER A 214 -30.01 2.26 17.19
N ILE A 215 -30.57 2.57 18.36
CA ILE A 215 -30.79 1.64 19.48
C ILE A 215 -32.07 0.82 19.30
N VAL A 216 -33.11 1.35 18.64
CA VAL A 216 -34.37 0.61 18.40
C VAL A 216 -34.15 -0.56 17.42
N PRO A 217 -34.38 -1.82 17.84
CA PRO A 217 -34.18 -2.99 16.97
C PRO A 217 -35.22 -3.12 15.85
N GLY A 218 -34.90 -3.93 14.83
CA GLY A 218 -35.86 -4.38 13.81
C GLY A 218 -35.94 -3.49 12.56
N ARG A 219 -37.12 -3.47 11.91
CA ARG A 219 -37.32 -2.89 10.56
C ARG A 219 -36.95 -1.41 10.45
N LEU A 220 -36.99 -0.66 11.56
CA LEU A 220 -36.58 0.75 11.64
C LEU A 220 -35.09 0.96 11.35
N HIS A 221 -34.20 0.08 11.83
CA HIS A 221 -32.76 0.16 11.58
C HIS A 221 -32.44 0.10 10.08
N GLY A 222 -33.14 -0.76 9.34
CA GLY A 222 -33.04 -0.84 7.88
C GLY A 222 -33.68 0.34 7.13
N TRP A 223 -34.44 1.22 7.80
CA TRP A 223 -35.06 2.41 7.22
C TRP A 223 -34.26 3.67 7.53
N SER A 224 -33.79 3.84 8.78
CA SER A 224 -32.86 4.91 9.17
C SER A 224 -31.57 4.84 8.35
N ALA A 225 -30.98 3.66 8.16
CA ALA A 225 -29.84 3.47 7.27
C ALA A 225 -30.12 3.94 5.82
N ARG A 226 -31.30 3.64 5.26
CA ARG A 226 -31.68 4.07 3.90
C ARG A 226 -31.89 5.58 3.77
N VAL A 227 -32.50 6.22 4.77
CA VAL A 227 -32.73 7.67 4.77
C VAL A 227 -31.43 8.45 5.01
N LEU A 228 -30.59 7.98 5.93
CA LEU A 228 -29.33 8.66 6.32
C LEU A 228 -28.19 8.43 5.32
N ARG A 229 -28.20 7.32 4.56
CA ARG A 229 -27.21 7.04 3.52
C ARG A 229 -27.03 8.22 2.56
N TRP A 230 -28.11 8.81 2.06
CA TRP A 230 -28.02 9.87 1.04
C TRP A 230 -27.46 11.20 1.56
N PRO A 231 -27.89 11.75 2.72
CA PRO A 231 -27.25 12.90 3.35
C PRO A 231 -25.78 12.66 3.72
N ILE A 232 -25.44 11.52 4.33
CA ILE A 232 -24.06 11.18 4.70
C ILE A 232 -23.20 11.12 3.43
N LEU A 233 -23.65 10.37 2.42
CA LEU A 233 -22.94 10.21 1.15
C LEU A 233 -22.75 11.55 0.43
N GLY A 234 -23.81 12.36 0.31
CA GLY A 234 -23.73 13.69 -0.31
C GLY A 234 -22.73 14.60 0.40
N LEU A 235 -22.74 14.62 1.73
CA LEU A 235 -21.79 15.39 2.54
C LEU A 235 -20.35 14.87 2.38
N THR A 236 -20.12 13.55 2.43
CA THR A 236 -18.78 12.97 2.30
C THR A 236 -18.18 13.19 0.90
N TYR A 237 -18.96 13.00 -0.18
CA TYR A 237 -18.48 13.32 -1.54
C TYR A 237 -18.27 14.82 -1.74
N PHE A 238 -19.07 15.69 -1.11
CA PHE A 238 -18.85 17.14 -1.14
C PHE A 238 -17.53 17.53 -0.45
N LEU A 239 -17.23 16.96 0.73
CA LEU A 239 -15.97 17.18 1.43
C LEU A 239 -14.77 16.68 0.60
N ILE A 240 -14.85 15.47 0.03
CA ILE A 240 -13.83 14.93 -0.88
C ILE A 240 -13.63 15.87 -2.09
N ALA A 241 -14.70 16.43 -2.67
CA ALA A 241 -14.60 17.35 -3.79
C ALA A 241 -13.93 18.68 -3.41
N VAL A 242 -14.21 19.22 -2.22
CA VAL A 242 -13.54 20.41 -1.68
C VAL A 242 -12.06 20.13 -1.42
N GLU A 243 -11.73 19.00 -0.78
CA GLU A 243 -10.35 18.56 -0.52
C GLU A 243 -9.56 18.35 -1.81
N LEU A 244 -10.19 17.77 -2.84
CA LEU A 244 -9.61 17.60 -4.17
C LEU A 244 -9.34 18.95 -4.86
N MET A 245 -10.25 19.91 -4.73
CA MET A 245 -10.05 21.26 -5.29
C MET A 245 -8.91 22.01 -4.59
N VAL A 246 -8.85 21.95 -3.25
CA VAL A 246 -7.73 22.53 -2.46
C VAL A 246 -6.41 21.85 -2.80
N TYR A 247 -6.40 20.52 -2.91
CA TYR A 247 -5.26 19.74 -3.40
C TYR A 247 -4.79 20.27 -4.76
N ILE A 248 -5.67 20.33 -5.77
CA ILE A 248 -5.33 20.79 -7.13
C ILE A 248 -4.73 22.21 -7.12
N VAL A 249 -5.26 23.14 -6.32
CA VAL A 249 -4.70 24.49 -6.18
C VAL A 249 -3.27 24.45 -5.61
N ILE A 250 -3.02 23.63 -4.58
CA ILE A 250 -1.67 23.40 -4.02
C ILE A 250 -0.74 22.80 -5.08
N ARG A 251 -1.20 21.82 -5.88
CA ARG A 251 -0.40 21.23 -6.99
C ARG A 251 0.01 22.29 -8.01
N ILE A 252 -0.89 23.18 -8.38
CA ILE A 252 -0.64 24.27 -9.34
C ILE A 252 0.37 25.26 -8.75
N PHE A 253 0.19 25.69 -7.50
CA PHE A 253 1.12 26.59 -6.82
C PHE A 253 2.54 26.00 -6.73
N ILE A 254 2.67 24.74 -6.29
CA ILE A 254 3.95 24.02 -6.23
C ILE A 254 4.60 23.96 -7.62
N ARG A 255 3.87 23.61 -8.68
CA ARG A 255 4.40 23.57 -10.06
C ARG A 255 4.88 24.94 -10.55
N ILE A 256 4.18 26.03 -10.20
CA ILE A 256 4.58 27.41 -10.54
C ILE A 256 5.86 27.79 -9.78
N ALA A 257 5.92 27.51 -8.48
CA ALA A 257 7.10 27.77 -7.65
C ALA A 257 8.34 26.99 -8.15
N GLU A 258 8.19 25.72 -8.53
CA GLU A 258 9.26 24.95 -9.19
C GLU A 258 9.79 25.63 -10.46
N TYR A 259 8.89 26.13 -11.29
CA TYR A 259 9.26 26.76 -12.57
C TYR A 259 10.04 28.05 -12.35
N ILE A 260 9.66 28.86 -11.36
CA ILE A 260 10.31 30.12 -10.99
C ILE A 260 11.69 29.87 -10.35
N ILE A 261 11.78 28.94 -9.39
CA ILE A 261 13.00 28.67 -8.61
C ILE A 261 14.06 27.91 -9.44
N ALA A 262 13.66 27.09 -10.42
CA ALA A 262 14.59 26.29 -11.20
C ALA A 262 15.50 27.12 -12.11
N ARG A 263 16.81 27.09 -11.83
CA ARG A 263 17.88 27.76 -12.62
C ARG A 263 17.76 27.44 -14.12
N PRO A 264 17.96 28.41 -15.03
CA PRO A 264 17.84 28.20 -16.47
C PRO A 264 18.64 27.00 -17.03
N LYS A 265 19.90 26.82 -16.61
CA LYS A 265 20.72 25.65 -17.01
C LYS A 265 20.08 24.31 -16.60
N HIS A 266 19.51 24.22 -15.40
CA HIS A 266 18.86 23.00 -14.93
C HIS A 266 17.54 22.74 -15.69
N ARG A 267 16.82 23.80 -16.09
CA ARG A 267 15.63 23.68 -16.94
C ARG A 267 16.00 23.20 -18.35
N ALA A 268 17.09 23.69 -18.93
CA ALA A 268 17.57 23.26 -20.25
C ALA A 268 17.97 21.76 -20.26
N LEU A 269 18.80 21.32 -19.31
CA LEU A 269 19.18 19.90 -19.19
C LEU A 269 17.96 18.98 -19.00
N ARG A 270 17.00 19.36 -18.13
CA ARG A 270 15.75 18.60 -17.98
C ARG A 270 14.87 18.61 -19.25
N GLN A 271 14.95 19.64 -20.09
CA GLN A 271 14.29 19.65 -21.40
C GLN A 271 15.00 18.79 -22.44
N GLN A 272 16.30 18.55 -22.30
CA GLN A 272 17.07 17.61 -23.12
C GLN A 272 16.76 16.15 -22.71
N MET A 273 16.79 15.84 -21.40
CA MET A 273 16.29 14.55 -20.86
C MET A 273 14.83 14.26 -21.25
N ALA A 274 13.99 15.29 -21.41
CA ALA A 274 12.60 15.11 -21.86
C ALA A 274 12.44 14.89 -23.37
N LYS A 275 13.52 15.02 -24.16
CA LYS A 275 13.54 14.89 -25.63
C LYS A 275 14.41 13.75 -26.14
N SER A 276 15.34 13.26 -25.31
CA SER A 276 16.30 12.22 -25.65
C SER A 276 15.63 10.92 -26.09
N GLN A 277 16.07 10.38 -27.24
CA GLN A 277 15.42 9.24 -27.90
C GLN A 277 15.88 7.88 -27.39
N SER A 278 17.10 7.78 -26.86
CA SER A 278 17.65 6.55 -26.27
C SER A 278 18.05 6.73 -24.81
N TYR A 279 18.25 5.61 -24.11
CA TYR A 279 18.73 5.59 -22.74
C TYR A 279 20.10 6.27 -22.55
N GLU A 280 21.04 6.11 -23.48
CA GLU A 280 22.40 6.66 -23.36
C GLU A 280 22.40 8.19 -23.46
N GLU A 281 21.60 8.73 -24.39
CA GLU A 281 21.39 10.18 -24.53
C GLU A 281 20.71 10.75 -23.28
N TRP A 282 19.68 10.06 -22.77
CA TRP A 282 19.01 10.44 -21.53
C TRP A 282 19.98 10.46 -20.34
N TYR A 283 20.77 9.39 -20.20
CA TYR A 283 21.70 9.20 -19.09
C TYR A 283 22.82 10.24 -19.10
N GLY A 284 23.38 10.56 -20.26
CA GLY A 284 24.40 11.61 -20.39
C GLY A 284 23.90 12.98 -19.90
N TYR A 285 22.68 13.37 -20.29
CA TYR A 285 22.07 14.61 -19.80
C TYR A 285 21.68 14.56 -18.32
N ALA A 286 21.33 13.38 -17.79
CA ALA A 286 21.06 13.16 -16.38
C ALA A 286 22.34 13.29 -15.54
N GLU A 287 23.47 12.73 -16.00
CA GLU A 287 24.76 12.78 -15.31
C GLU A 287 25.32 14.22 -15.29
N ASP A 288 25.25 14.96 -16.40
CA ASP A 288 25.64 16.37 -16.43
C ASP A 288 24.75 17.26 -15.56
N LEU A 289 23.48 16.89 -15.37
CA LEU A 289 22.60 17.53 -14.39
C LEU A 289 23.02 17.22 -12.95
N ASP A 290 23.36 15.97 -12.64
CA ASP A 290 23.85 15.53 -11.31
C ASP A 290 25.19 16.19 -10.96
N ARG A 291 26.16 16.19 -11.89
CA ARG A 291 27.44 16.92 -11.79
C ARG A 291 27.20 18.42 -11.55
N SER A 292 26.27 19.05 -12.29
CA SER A 292 25.95 20.48 -12.12
C SER A 292 25.32 20.80 -10.76
N GLN A 293 24.72 19.81 -10.10
CA GLN A 293 24.11 19.89 -8.76
C GLN A 293 25.00 19.30 -7.67
N LYS A 294 26.25 18.88 -7.97
CA LYS A 294 27.20 18.22 -7.06
C LYS A 294 26.66 16.92 -6.43
N ARG A 295 25.66 16.27 -7.05
CA ARG A 295 25.08 15.01 -6.56
C ARG A 295 26.06 13.84 -6.69
N ASP A 296 27.01 13.93 -7.60
CA ASP A 296 28.15 13.00 -7.70
C ASP A 296 29.03 12.98 -6.43
N VAL A 297 29.11 14.10 -5.71
CA VAL A 297 29.80 14.18 -4.41
C VAL A 297 29.00 13.45 -3.33
N TRP A 298 27.67 13.49 -3.38
CA TRP A 298 26.79 12.73 -2.49
C TRP A 298 26.89 11.22 -2.75
N ILE A 299 26.97 10.76 -4.01
CA ILE A 299 27.16 9.33 -4.35
C ILE A 299 28.38 8.73 -3.64
N ARG A 300 29.48 9.50 -3.56
CA ARG A 300 30.75 9.10 -2.91
C ARG A 300 30.78 9.30 -1.40
N ARG A 301 29.81 10.02 -0.81
CA ARG A 301 29.78 10.30 0.65
C ARG A 301 29.05 9.18 1.39
N ILE A 302 29.72 8.55 2.35
CA ILE A 302 29.17 7.43 3.12
C ILE A 302 28.38 7.91 4.35
N LYS A 303 28.92 8.89 5.10
CA LYS A 303 28.29 9.47 6.30
C LYS A 303 27.58 10.78 5.96
N ASP A 304 26.25 10.77 5.96
CA ASP A 304 25.36 11.93 5.75
C ASP A 304 23.96 11.70 6.34
N GLN A 305 22.93 12.46 5.93
CA GLN A 305 21.57 12.31 6.44
C GLN A 305 20.90 11.04 5.88
N THR A 306 21.23 10.65 4.64
CA THR A 306 20.75 9.37 4.07
C THR A 306 21.28 8.12 4.77
N SER A 307 22.30 8.24 5.63
CA SER A 307 22.78 7.14 6.49
C SER A 307 21.75 6.60 7.50
N PHE A 308 20.63 7.30 7.73
CA PHE A 308 19.49 6.78 8.50
C PHE A 308 18.51 5.94 7.66
N HIS A 309 18.54 6.06 6.33
CA HIS A 309 17.63 5.34 5.42
C HIS A 309 18.16 3.94 5.02
N TYR A 310 19.43 3.62 5.29
CA TYR A 310 20.04 2.30 5.08
C TYR A 310 21.21 2.06 6.04
N ASN A 311 21.42 0.81 6.47
CA ASN A 311 22.49 0.42 7.40
C ASN A 311 23.83 0.26 6.65
N TRP A 312 24.43 1.40 6.29
CA TRP A 312 25.69 1.49 5.56
C TRP A 312 26.84 0.74 6.22
N SER A 313 26.95 0.76 7.56
CA SER A 313 28.02 0.08 8.30
C SER A 313 27.94 -1.43 8.12
N PHE A 314 26.75 -2.01 8.28
CA PHE A 314 26.51 -3.43 8.05
C PHE A 314 26.77 -3.84 6.58
N VAL A 315 26.46 -2.97 5.62
CA VAL A 315 26.80 -3.21 4.20
C VAL A 315 28.33 -3.20 3.98
N GLN A 316 29.08 -2.34 4.68
CA GLN A 316 30.55 -2.36 4.63
C GLN A 316 31.15 -3.57 5.34
N ASP A 317 30.57 -4.03 6.44
CA ASP A 317 30.96 -5.29 7.09
C ASP A 317 30.77 -6.47 6.12
N LEU A 318 29.60 -6.59 5.47
CA LEU A 318 29.37 -7.62 4.44
C LEU A 318 30.37 -7.53 3.27
N ILE A 319 30.72 -6.33 2.78
CA ILE A 319 31.75 -6.15 1.74
C ILE A 319 33.10 -6.72 2.19
N ARG A 320 33.54 -6.36 3.41
CA ARG A 320 34.80 -6.85 3.97
C ARG A 320 34.76 -8.37 4.15
N ASP A 321 33.67 -8.91 4.65
CA ASP A 321 33.58 -10.33 4.99
C ASP A 321 33.47 -11.20 3.72
N LEU A 322 32.83 -10.71 2.64
CA LEU A 322 32.91 -11.29 1.29
C LEU A 322 34.34 -11.29 0.73
N ARG A 323 35.08 -10.18 0.86
CA ARG A 323 36.48 -10.07 0.40
C ARG A 323 37.39 -11.03 1.18
N ASN A 324 37.32 -11.00 2.52
CA ASN A 324 38.07 -11.90 3.40
C ASN A 324 37.85 -13.37 3.03
N ALA A 325 36.60 -13.78 2.79
CA ALA A 325 36.29 -15.15 2.41
C ALA A 325 36.93 -15.57 1.08
N ARG A 326 36.91 -14.69 0.06
CA ARG A 326 37.59 -14.93 -1.21
C ARG A 326 39.11 -14.95 -1.08
N GLU A 327 39.70 -14.04 -0.30
CA GLU A 327 41.15 -13.95 -0.08
C GLU A 327 41.70 -15.14 0.71
N GLN A 328 40.90 -15.73 1.60
CA GLN A 328 41.28 -16.90 2.42
C GLN A 328 40.89 -18.24 1.77
N GLY A 329 40.10 -18.23 0.69
CA GLY A 329 39.53 -19.43 0.08
C GLY A 329 38.41 -20.09 0.88
N ASP A 330 37.86 -19.41 1.91
CA ASP A 330 36.82 -19.95 2.78
C ASP A 330 35.45 -19.91 2.09
N SER A 331 35.14 -21.00 1.40
CA SER A 331 33.84 -21.22 0.75
C SER A 331 32.68 -21.29 1.77
N ILE A 332 32.91 -21.71 3.02
CA ILE A 332 31.86 -21.85 4.03
C ILE A 332 31.45 -20.46 4.53
N LEU A 333 32.42 -19.61 4.86
CA LEU A 333 32.18 -18.20 5.20
C LEU A 333 31.52 -17.46 4.04
N ALA A 334 32.01 -17.63 2.81
CA ALA A 334 31.41 -17.02 1.63
C ALA A 334 29.94 -17.43 1.42
N LEU A 335 29.60 -18.71 1.59
CA LEU A 335 28.20 -19.19 1.52
C LEU A 335 27.34 -18.58 2.64
N ALA A 336 27.85 -18.53 3.88
CA ALA A 336 27.12 -17.94 5.02
C ALA A 336 26.85 -16.44 4.82
N VAL A 337 27.85 -15.67 4.36
CA VAL A 337 27.71 -14.23 4.07
C VAL A 337 26.78 -14.02 2.88
N ILE A 338 26.90 -14.81 1.80
CA ILE A 338 25.98 -14.74 0.65
C ILE A 338 24.53 -15.06 1.06
N GLN A 339 24.30 -15.98 2.02
CA GLN A 339 22.95 -16.25 2.55
C GLN A 339 22.33 -15.03 3.25
N GLN A 340 23.17 -14.11 3.75
CA GLN A 340 22.76 -12.83 4.30
C GLN A 340 22.58 -11.79 3.18
N CYS A 341 23.45 -11.76 2.17
CA CYS A 341 23.37 -10.91 0.99
C CYS A 341 22.16 -11.17 0.07
N THR A 342 21.63 -12.41 0.04
CA THR A 342 20.50 -12.79 -0.83
C THR A 342 19.13 -12.68 -0.14
N ARG A 343 19.04 -12.01 1.03
CA ARG A 343 17.74 -11.70 1.66
C ARG A 343 17.07 -10.51 0.97
N LYS A 344 15.75 -10.39 1.08
CA LYS A 344 14.99 -9.24 0.55
C LYS A 344 15.47 -7.93 1.20
N ASN A 345 15.92 -6.97 0.38
CA ASN A 345 16.33 -5.62 0.78
C ASN A 345 17.37 -5.58 1.94
N VAL A 346 18.47 -6.34 1.83
CA VAL A 346 19.58 -6.36 2.80
C VAL A 346 20.00 -4.94 3.19
N GLY A 347 20.01 -4.63 4.48
CA GLY A 347 20.45 -3.33 4.99
C GLY A 347 19.66 -2.11 4.51
N GLY A 348 18.55 -2.27 3.76
CA GLY A 348 17.79 -1.17 3.16
C GLY A 348 18.31 -0.67 1.80
N ILE A 349 19.26 -1.38 1.17
CA ILE A 349 19.96 -0.93 -0.05
C ILE A 349 19.08 -0.72 -1.30
N MET A 350 17.86 -1.28 -1.31
CA MET A 350 16.86 -1.11 -2.38
C MET A 350 15.72 -0.15 -2.00
N SER A 351 15.91 0.72 -0.98
CA SER A 351 14.96 1.77 -0.64
C SER A 351 14.89 2.85 -1.73
N GLU A 352 13.67 3.23 -2.17
CA GLU A 352 13.45 4.28 -3.18
C GLU A 352 14.17 5.60 -2.82
N ASP A 353 14.26 5.95 -1.53
CA ASP A 353 14.96 7.16 -1.05
C ASP A 353 16.38 7.27 -1.63
N LEU A 354 17.13 6.16 -1.73
CA LEU A 354 18.51 6.12 -2.22
C LEU A 354 18.63 6.38 -3.72
N PHE A 355 17.63 5.99 -4.51
CA PHE A 355 17.59 6.20 -5.96
C PHE A 355 16.84 7.50 -6.34
N SER A 356 16.18 8.14 -5.35
CA SER A 356 15.46 9.39 -5.54
C SER A 356 16.36 10.63 -5.55
N TYR A 357 17.57 10.54 -4.99
CA TYR A 357 18.44 11.71 -4.81
C TYR A 357 19.18 12.15 -6.09
N THR A 358 19.33 11.27 -7.07
CA THR A 358 20.08 11.51 -8.32
C THR A 358 19.13 11.56 -9.51
N ASN A 359 19.47 12.36 -10.52
CA ASN A 359 18.71 12.46 -11.76
C ASN A 359 18.97 11.26 -12.68
N THR A 360 20.16 10.66 -12.57
CA THR A 360 20.54 9.37 -13.17
C THR A 360 19.85 8.16 -12.54
N GLY A 361 19.36 8.29 -11.30
CA GLY A 361 18.93 7.14 -10.49
C GLY A 361 20.10 6.33 -9.90
N GLU A 362 21.36 6.77 -10.01
CA GLU A 362 22.47 6.12 -9.32
C GLU A 362 22.36 6.27 -7.77
N PRO A 363 22.46 5.18 -7.00
CA PRO A 363 22.52 5.23 -5.54
C PRO A 363 23.97 5.43 -5.06
N LYS A 364 24.16 5.33 -3.74
CA LYS A 364 25.48 5.35 -3.07
C LYS A 364 26.48 4.36 -3.68
N ALA A 365 27.74 4.80 -3.81
CA ALA A 365 28.83 3.96 -4.32
C ALA A 365 29.01 2.66 -3.52
N VAL A 366 28.87 2.70 -2.20
CA VAL A 366 28.94 1.52 -1.30
C VAL A 366 27.89 0.46 -1.65
N VAL A 367 26.71 0.87 -2.12
CA VAL A 367 25.66 -0.08 -2.52
C VAL A 367 26.01 -0.77 -3.84
N ARG A 368 26.66 -0.05 -4.77
CA ARG A 368 27.17 -0.62 -6.02
C ARG A 368 28.30 -1.61 -5.76
N GLU A 369 29.27 -1.19 -4.95
CA GLU A 369 30.39 -2.02 -4.49
C GLU A 369 29.87 -3.32 -3.84
N PHE A 370 28.89 -3.25 -2.95
CA PHE A 370 28.26 -4.43 -2.35
C PHE A 370 27.66 -5.40 -3.38
N ILE A 371 26.94 -4.91 -4.39
CA ILE A 371 26.35 -5.77 -5.42
C ILE A 371 27.43 -6.38 -6.31
N GLU A 372 28.45 -5.62 -6.68
CA GLU A 372 29.58 -6.11 -7.48
C GLU A 372 30.38 -7.19 -6.74
N GLU A 373 30.64 -7.00 -5.44
CA GLU A 373 31.31 -7.99 -4.57
C GLU A 373 30.48 -9.26 -4.38
N ALA A 374 29.17 -9.14 -4.16
CA ALA A 374 28.26 -10.28 -4.03
C ALA A 374 28.19 -11.10 -5.34
N VAL A 375 28.12 -10.44 -6.49
CA VAL A 375 28.10 -11.09 -7.82
C VAL A 375 29.44 -11.76 -8.13
N GLN A 376 30.57 -11.11 -7.83
CA GLN A 376 31.89 -11.74 -7.95
C GLN A 376 32.03 -12.99 -7.08
N THR A 377 31.53 -12.94 -5.84
CA THR A 377 31.61 -14.08 -4.89
C THR A 377 30.71 -15.23 -5.30
N LEU A 378 29.51 -14.97 -5.84
CA LEU A 378 28.65 -16.00 -6.45
C LEU A 378 29.34 -16.73 -7.62
N HIS A 379 30.03 -15.99 -8.49
CA HIS A 379 30.78 -16.58 -9.60
C HIS A 379 31.99 -17.38 -9.12
N TRP A 380 32.78 -16.85 -8.18
CA TRP A 380 33.92 -17.56 -7.60
C TRP A 380 33.51 -18.88 -6.93
N LEU A 381 32.50 -18.87 -6.04
CA LEU A 381 31.94 -20.09 -5.42
C LEU A 381 31.47 -21.13 -6.46
N THR A 382 31.00 -20.67 -7.62
CA THR A 382 30.54 -21.54 -8.71
C THR A 382 31.71 -22.15 -9.48
N ASP A 383 32.77 -21.37 -9.72
CA ASP A 383 33.92 -21.85 -10.46
C ASP A 383 34.78 -22.80 -9.59
N GLU A 384 34.93 -22.55 -8.28
CA GLU A 384 35.51 -23.51 -7.31
C GLU A 384 34.74 -24.85 -7.32
N ALA A 385 33.41 -24.80 -7.24
CA ALA A 385 32.53 -25.97 -7.32
C ALA A 385 32.52 -26.69 -8.69
N LEU A 386 33.21 -26.14 -9.70
CA LEU A 386 33.50 -26.75 -11.01
C LEU A 386 34.97 -27.14 -11.18
N HIS A 387 35.84 -26.84 -10.21
CA HIS A 387 37.26 -27.18 -10.21
C HIS A 387 37.58 -28.43 -9.39
N ILE A 388 36.76 -28.76 -8.38
CA ILE A 388 36.85 -30.02 -7.62
C ILE A 388 36.55 -31.21 -8.55
N PRO A 389 37.45 -32.21 -8.67
CA PRO A 389 37.17 -33.43 -9.41
C PRO A 389 35.98 -34.20 -8.83
N VAL A 390 35.28 -34.97 -9.68
CA VAL A 390 34.33 -35.98 -9.21
C VAL A 390 35.12 -37.25 -8.83
N ASP A 391 35.96 -37.13 -7.79
CA ASP A 391 36.66 -38.27 -7.21
C ASP A 391 35.67 -39.14 -6.42
N ASP A 392 35.99 -40.44 -6.31
CA ASP A 392 35.12 -41.53 -5.80
C ASP A 392 34.63 -41.37 -4.35
N SER A 393 35.04 -40.29 -3.67
CA SER A 393 34.51 -39.78 -2.40
C SER A 393 32.98 -39.88 -2.25
N ALA A 394 32.20 -39.60 -3.31
CA ALA A 394 30.75 -39.71 -3.28
C ALA A 394 30.26 -41.17 -3.19
N GLN A 395 30.97 -42.12 -3.82
CA GLN A 395 30.71 -43.54 -3.65
C GLN A 395 31.22 -44.03 -2.29
N GLN A 396 32.38 -43.56 -1.82
CA GLN A 396 32.86 -43.86 -0.46
C GLN A 396 31.87 -43.41 0.61
N GLN A 397 31.38 -42.17 0.60
CA GLN A 397 30.37 -41.71 1.55
C GLN A 397 29.03 -42.45 1.41
N SER A 398 28.64 -42.85 0.19
CA SER A 398 27.44 -43.69 0.00
C SER A 398 27.61 -45.10 0.58
N ASN A 399 28.84 -45.63 0.54
CA ASN A 399 29.20 -46.92 1.12
C ASN A 399 29.33 -46.82 2.64
N GLU A 400 30.03 -45.82 3.18
CA GLU A 400 30.14 -45.56 4.62
C GLU A 400 28.75 -45.36 5.26
N LYS A 401 27.86 -44.60 4.60
CA LYS A 401 26.48 -44.45 5.07
C LYS A 401 25.70 -45.76 5.02
N ARG A 402 25.89 -46.60 3.99
CA ARG A 402 25.33 -47.95 3.95
C ARG A 402 25.86 -48.84 5.05
N THR A 403 27.18 -48.89 5.26
CA THR A 403 27.80 -49.67 6.34
C THR A 403 27.31 -49.21 7.71
N TYR A 404 27.06 -47.91 7.90
CA TYR A 404 26.48 -47.39 9.13
C TYR A 404 24.99 -47.71 9.29
N GLU A 405 24.22 -47.71 8.20
CA GLU A 405 22.82 -48.15 8.18
C GLU A 405 22.72 -49.68 8.45
N GLU A 406 23.59 -50.49 7.85
CA GLU A 406 23.72 -51.93 8.09
C GLU A 406 24.12 -52.23 9.55
N GLN A 407 25.10 -51.51 10.12
CA GLN A 407 25.47 -51.62 11.54
C GLN A 407 24.35 -51.19 12.49
N MET A 408 23.55 -50.19 12.10
CA MET A 408 22.35 -49.78 12.85
C MET A 408 21.27 -50.86 12.80
N GLU A 409 21.05 -51.50 11.64
CA GLU A 409 20.11 -52.62 11.51
C GLU A 409 20.58 -53.85 12.30
N GLU A 410 21.87 -54.19 12.28
CA GLU A 410 22.44 -55.26 13.12
C GLU A 410 22.27 -54.97 14.63
N THR A 411 22.55 -53.76 15.09
CA THR A 411 22.37 -53.40 16.51
C THR A 411 20.89 -53.38 16.92
N VAL A 412 19.99 -52.87 16.06
CA VAL A 412 18.53 -52.95 16.28
C VAL A 412 18.04 -54.40 16.28
N GLN A 413 18.60 -55.29 15.45
CA GLN A 413 18.24 -56.70 15.47
C GLN A 413 18.80 -57.43 16.71
N ALA A 414 20.02 -57.11 17.14
CA ALA A 414 20.58 -57.61 18.39
C ALA A 414 19.77 -57.15 19.62
N GLU A 415 19.26 -55.92 19.64
CA GLU A 415 18.32 -55.45 20.67
C GLU A 415 16.99 -56.21 20.62
N LYS A 416 16.39 -56.41 19.42
CA LYS A 416 15.18 -57.25 19.27
C LYS A 416 15.42 -58.67 19.78
N ASP A 417 16.56 -59.28 19.50
CA ASP A 417 16.88 -60.63 19.95
C ASP A 417 17.15 -60.70 21.47
N LYS A 418 17.69 -59.65 22.09
CA LYS A 418 17.74 -59.51 23.57
C LYS A 418 16.34 -59.38 24.16
N ILE A 419 15.48 -58.55 23.57
CA ILE A 419 14.10 -58.35 24.00
C ILE A 419 13.31 -59.65 23.85
N TRP A 420 13.51 -60.39 22.76
CA TRP A 420 12.85 -61.67 22.53
C TRP A 420 13.35 -62.77 23.47
N LYS A 421 14.66 -62.82 23.78
CA LYS A 421 15.20 -63.67 24.85
C LYS A 421 14.64 -63.31 26.24
N SER A 422 14.50 -62.02 26.52
CA SER A 422 13.88 -61.52 27.75
C SER A 422 12.42 -61.96 27.86
N LEU A 423 11.64 -61.80 26.78
CA LEU A 423 10.25 -62.26 26.70
C LEU A 423 10.12 -63.78 26.79
N THR A 424 11.00 -64.57 26.14
CA THR A 424 10.98 -66.03 26.29
C THR A 424 11.38 -66.49 27.69
N ASN A 425 12.21 -65.73 28.42
CA ASN A 425 12.46 -65.99 29.84
C ASN A 425 11.22 -65.64 30.69
N LEU A 426 10.54 -64.54 30.35
CA LEU A 426 9.35 -64.02 31.05
C LEU A 426 8.10 -64.90 30.84
N PHE A 427 8.03 -65.65 29.74
CA PHE A 427 7.06 -66.72 29.49
C PHE A 427 7.60 -68.14 29.77
N GLY A 428 8.88 -68.27 30.16
CA GLY A 428 9.59 -69.55 30.21
C GLY A 428 9.80 -70.15 31.61
N ASN A 429 9.83 -69.32 32.66
CA ASN A 429 9.99 -69.78 34.03
C ASN A 429 8.74 -69.46 34.87
N GLY A 430 8.12 -70.51 35.42
CA GLY A 430 7.24 -70.40 36.58
C GLY A 430 8.00 -70.66 37.89
N GLU A 431 7.36 -70.27 38.99
CA GLU A 431 7.71 -70.57 40.39
C GLU A 431 8.85 -69.75 41.06
N ASP A 432 8.62 -69.45 42.35
CA ASP A 432 9.48 -68.91 43.42
C ASP A 432 10.45 -67.71 43.16
N GLY A 433 10.35 -66.56 43.83
CA GLY A 433 9.62 -66.19 45.04
C GLY A 433 10.39 -65.18 45.92
N LYS A 434 9.66 -64.18 46.46
CA LYS A 434 9.97 -63.28 47.62
C LYS A 434 10.79 -61.98 47.43
N GLN A 435 10.05 -60.88 47.69
CA GLN A 435 10.32 -59.76 48.63
C GLN A 435 11.39 -58.69 48.31
N ASN A 436 10.90 -57.47 48.09
CA ASN A 436 10.86 -56.35 49.07
C ASN A 436 12.05 -56.18 50.05
N ASP A 437 12.55 -54.99 50.36
CA ASP A 437 12.26 -53.60 49.93
C ASP A 437 13.50 -52.73 50.23
N ASP A 438 13.68 -51.59 49.56
CA ASP A 438 13.54 -50.24 50.16
C ASP A 438 14.13 -49.14 49.24
N VAL A 439 13.42 -48.01 49.12
CA VAL A 439 13.88 -46.82 48.40
C VAL A 439 14.19 -45.72 49.42
N LYS A 440 15.38 -45.10 49.33
CA LYS A 440 15.60 -43.79 49.96
C LYS A 440 16.53 -42.88 49.15
N THR A 441 16.01 -41.71 48.84
CA THR A 441 16.69 -40.61 48.15
C THR A 441 17.27 -39.64 49.17
N LYS A 442 18.49 -39.14 48.95
CA LYS A 442 18.75 -37.74 48.51
C LYS A 442 20.22 -37.31 48.62
N ASP A 443 20.55 -36.40 47.71
CA ASP A 443 21.47 -35.25 47.83
C ASP A 443 22.77 -35.39 48.65
N GLY A 444 23.91 -35.39 47.95
CA GLY A 444 25.24 -35.17 48.51
C GLY A 444 26.17 -34.59 47.44
N ASN A 445 26.62 -33.34 47.61
CA ASN A 445 27.42 -32.61 46.63
C ASN A 445 28.86 -32.45 47.15
N GLU A 446 29.84 -33.06 46.48
CA GLU A 446 31.25 -32.91 46.87
C GLU A 446 32.20 -32.91 45.66
N THR A 447 33.34 -32.24 45.81
CA THR A 447 34.22 -31.81 44.72
C THR A 447 35.44 -32.72 44.55
N HIS A 448 35.79 -33.09 43.32
CA HIS A 448 37.14 -33.57 43.00
C HIS A 448 37.68 -32.95 41.70
N SER A 449 38.94 -32.51 41.76
CA SER A 449 39.71 -32.05 40.60
C SER A 449 40.09 -33.23 39.70
N PRO A 450 40.16 -33.05 38.36
CA PRO A 450 40.69 -34.07 37.47
C PRO A 450 42.22 -34.13 37.57
N GLU A 451 42.76 -35.32 37.87
CA GLU A 451 44.20 -35.58 37.89
C GLU A 451 44.57 -36.56 36.77
N SER A 452 45.70 -36.30 36.11
CA SER A 452 46.40 -37.14 35.11
C SER A 452 45.57 -37.81 33.99
N ALA A 453 45.52 -37.14 32.82
CA ALA A 453 45.48 -37.86 31.54
C ALA A 453 46.91 -38.30 31.15
N PRO A 454 47.12 -39.50 30.58
CA PRO A 454 48.42 -39.88 30.04
C PRO A 454 48.71 -39.12 28.74
N HIS A 455 49.93 -38.61 28.59
CA HIS A 455 50.39 -38.04 27.32
C HIS A 455 50.48 -39.13 26.24
N GLN A 456 49.94 -38.83 25.06
CA GLN A 456 50.46 -39.35 23.80
C GLN A 456 50.68 -38.17 22.87
N ASP A 457 51.91 -38.02 22.39
CA ASP A 457 52.30 -36.94 21.50
C ASP A 457 51.71 -37.16 20.11
N ILE A 458 51.09 -36.13 19.55
CA ILE A 458 50.80 -36.05 18.12
C ILE A 458 51.52 -34.82 17.59
N GLU A 459 52.64 -35.07 16.90
CA GLU A 459 53.42 -34.04 16.23
C GLU A 459 52.63 -33.35 15.11
N SER A 460 53.19 -32.23 14.64
CA SER A 460 52.71 -31.40 13.53
C SER A 460 51.93 -32.13 12.44
N ARG A 461 50.62 -31.89 12.39
CA ARG A 461 49.78 -32.11 11.19
C ARG A 461 49.31 -30.78 10.62
N THR A 462 50.25 -30.07 9.99
CA THR A 462 49.93 -29.16 8.89
C THR A 462 49.29 -29.95 7.74
N ASP A 463 48.71 -29.25 6.76
CA ASP A 463 48.27 -29.84 5.50
C ASP A 463 47.11 -30.86 5.60
N ASN A 464 46.12 -30.58 6.45
CA ASN A 464 44.74 -30.91 6.09
C ASN A 464 44.24 -29.84 5.09
N PRO A 465 43.94 -30.18 3.82
CA PRO A 465 43.22 -29.26 2.95
C PRO A 465 41.83 -28.94 3.53
N LEU A 466 41.35 -27.73 3.28
CA LEU A 466 39.98 -27.32 3.64
C LEU A 466 38.96 -28.30 3.02
N PRO A 467 37.81 -28.59 3.69
CA PRO A 467 36.83 -29.54 3.19
C PRO A 467 36.37 -29.18 1.76
N SER A 468 36.66 -30.06 0.79
CA SER A 468 36.36 -29.86 -0.63
C SER A 468 34.85 -29.88 -0.85
N PHE A 469 34.25 -28.68 -0.84
CA PHE A 469 32.82 -28.48 -0.75
C PHE A 469 32.06 -29.11 -1.94
N HIS A 470 31.10 -29.98 -1.68
CA HIS A 470 30.57 -30.83 -2.75
C HIS A 470 29.65 -30.02 -3.68
N ARG A 471 29.86 -30.12 -5.01
CA ARG A 471 29.13 -29.34 -6.04
C ARG A 471 27.60 -29.31 -5.86
N GLN A 472 27.03 -30.42 -5.40
CA GLN A 472 25.60 -30.56 -5.14
C GLN A 472 25.09 -29.68 -3.98
N GLU A 473 25.93 -29.39 -2.99
CA GLU A 473 25.61 -28.52 -1.85
C GLU A 473 25.57 -27.06 -2.29
N VAL A 474 26.53 -26.60 -3.10
CA VAL A 474 26.50 -25.25 -3.71
C VAL A 474 25.29 -25.09 -4.61
N LEU A 475 24.96 -26.08 -5.45
CA LEU A 475 23.75 -26.05 -6.28
C LEU A 475 22.47 -25.99 -5.44
N THR A 476 22.41 -26.74 -4.33
CA THR A 476 21.27 -26.72 -3.39
C THR A 476 21.17 -25.37 -2.68
N PHE A 477 22.29 -24.81 -2.26
CA PHE A 477 22.39 -23.47 -1.67
C PHE A 477 21.90 -22.39 -2.64
N LEU A 478 22.43 -22.34 -3.87
CA LEU A 478 22.06 -21.33 -4.87
C LEU A 478 20.56 -21.42 -5.22
N LYS A 479 19.99 -22.63 -5.30
CA LYS A 479 18.54 -22.82 -5.48
C LYS A 479 17.72 -22.25 -4.32
N ARG A 480 18.16 -22.43 -3.07
CA ARG A 480 17.55 -21.80 -1.88
C ARG A 480 17.75 -20.28 -1.87
N ALA A 481 18.93 -19.78 -2.22
CA ALA A 481 19.24 -18.36 -2.28
C ALA A 481 18.38 -17.64 -3.34
N ARG A 482 18.22 -18.21 -4.54
CA ARG A 482 17.30 -17.71 -5.57
C ARG A 482 15.83 -17.72 -5.11
N ALA A 483 15.42 -18.74 -4.34
CA ALA A 483 14.09 -18.77 -3.75
C ALA A 483 13.89 -17.70 -2.67
N ALA A 484 14.91 -17.38 -1.87
CA ALA A 484 14.86 -16.33 -0.85
C ALA A 484 14.94 -14.90 -1.42
N TYR A 485 15.70 -14.70 -2.50
CA TYR A 485 15.80 -13.42 -3.22
C TYR A 485 14.51 -13.12 -3.99
N GLY A 486 13.87 -14.17 -4.53
CA GLY A 486 12.63 -14.10 -5.29
C GLY A 486 12.84 -13.63 -6.73
N ARG A 487 11.71 -13.42 -7.43
CA ARG A 487 11.66 -13.02 -8.83
C ARG A 487 11.12 -11.59 -9.01
N THR A 488 11.33 -11.04 -10.18
CA THR A 488 10.82 -9.72 -10.59
C THR A 488 9.59 -9.87 -11.50
N ALA A 489 8.57 -9.04 -11.28
CA ALA A 489 7.44 -8.89 -12.20
C ALA A 489 7.28 -7.44 -12.70
N LEU A 490 6.85 -7.30 -13.96
CA LEU A 490 6.30 -6.04 -14.49
C LEU A 490 4.80 -6.02 -14.23
N CYS A 491 4.28 -4.99 -13.57
CA CYS A 491 2.85 -4.77 -13.39
C CYS A 491 2.40 -3.59 -14.25
N LEU A 492 1.60 -3.84 -15.27
CA LEU A 492 1.00 -2.83 -16.14
C LEU A 492 -0.43 -2.55 -15.67
N SER A 493 -0.67 -1.34 -15.15
CA SER A 493 -1.97 -0.89 -14.66
C SER A 493 -3.06 -0.81 -15.74
N GLY A 494 -4.28 -0.54 -15.32
CA GLY A 494 -5.30 0.06 -16.20
C GLY A 494 -4.94 1.47 -16.70
N GLY A 495 -5.95 2.15 -17.27
CA GLY A 495 -5.82 3.54 -17.72
C GLY A 495 -6.68 3.98 -18.90
N ALA A 496 -7.54 3.11 -19.45
CA ALA A 496 -8.23 3.35 -20.74
C ALA A 496 -7.22 3.82 -21.81
N MET A 497 -7.48 4.91 -22.55
CA MET A 497 -6.53 5.38 -23.58
C MET A 497 -5.21 5.90 -22.99
N MET A 498 -5.13 6.27 -21.70
CA MET A 498 -3.83 6.61 -21.08
C MET A 498 -2.90 5.40 -20.96
N GLY A 499 -3.40 4.17 -21.13
CA GLY A 499 -2.57 2.97 -21.22
C GLY A 499 -1.58 2.95 -22.39
N VAL A 500 -1.71 3.82 -23.40
CA VAL A 500 -0.73 3.90 -24.51
C VAL A 500 0.67 4.31 -24.04
N TYR A 501 0.79 4.97 -22.88
CA TYR A 501 2.09 5.24 -22.27
C TYR A 501 2.87 3.96 -21.92
N HIS A 502 2.20 2.82 -21.68
CA HIS A 502 2.87 1.53 -21.47
C HIS A 502 3.69 1.05 -22.68
N PHE A 503 3.34 1.42 -23.92
CA PHE A 503 4.19 1.10 -25.08
C PHE A 503 5.58 1.77 -24.96
N GLY A 504 5.63 2.98 -24.40
CA GLY A 504 6.88 3.67 -24.06
C GLY A 504 7.65 2.97 -22.94
N HIS A 505 7.00 2.75 -21.81
CA HIS A 505 7.60 2.07 -20.66
C HIS A 505 8.22 0.72 -21.06
N VAL A 506 7.50 -0.05 -21.88
CA VAL A 506 7.92 -1.37 -22.36
C VAL A 506 9.05 -1.29 -23.38
N ARG A 507 9.03 -0.32 -24.31
CA ARG A 507 10.10 -0.13 -25.29
C ARG A 507 11.43 0.20 -24.60
N ALA A 508 11.43 1.11 -23.64
CA ALA A 508 12.62 1.45 -22.85
C ALA A 508 13.14 0.26 -22.01
N LEU A 509 12.24 -0.57 -21.45
CA LEU A 509 12.64 -1.79 -20.72
C LEU A 509 13.18 -2.88 -21.67
N LEU A 510 12.77 -2.93 -22.94
CA LEU A 510 13.37 -3.80 -23.96
C LEU A 510 14.76 -3.30 -24.37
N GLU A 511 14.86 -2.01 -24.72
CA GLU A 511 16.09 -1.32 -25.14
C GLU A 511 17.23 -1.47 -24.12
N THR A 512 16.92 -1.27 -22.84
CA THR A 512 17.90 -1.36 -21.72
C THR A 512 18.15 -2.79 -21.23
N GLY A 513 17.55 -3.81 -21.86
CA GLY A 513 17.60 -5.22 -21.41
C GLY A 513 16.86 -5.50 -20.09
N SER A 514 16.15 -4.52 -19.54
CA SER A 514 15.56 -4.51 -18.20
C SER A 514 14.18 -5.19 -18.09
N LEU A 515 13.58 -5.68 -19.18
CA LEU A 515 12.22 -6.23 -19.16
C LEU A 515 12.13 -7.52 -18.29
N PRO A 516 11.17 -7.61 -17.34
CA PRO A 516 10.91 -8.84 -16.59
C PRO A 516 10.35 -9.99 -17.44
N ASN A 517 10.67 -11.22 -17.07
CA ASN A 517 10.09 -12.43 -17.70
C ASN A 517 8.69 -12.78 -17.15
N ILE A 518 8.23 -12.10 -16.09
CA ILE A 518 6.89 -12.21 -15.54
C ILE A 518 6.19 -10.88 -15.80
N ILE A 519 5.11 -10.92 -16.57
CA ILE A 519 4.31 -9.75 -16.95
C ILE A 519 2.91 -9.94 -16.36
N SER A 520 2.47 -9.00 -15.52
CA SER A 520 1.08 -8.88 -15.08
C SER A 520 0.46 -7.65 -15.73
N GLY A 521 -0.76 -7.78 -16.25
CA GLY A 521 -1.48 -6.67 -16.87
C GLY A 521 -2.95 -6.66 -16.48
N THR A 522 -3.46 -5.48 -16.15
CA THR A 522 -4.87 -5.26 -15.81
C THR A 522 -5.49 -4.26 -16.76
N SER A 523 -6.73 -4.48 -17.21
CA SER A 523 -7.45 -3.55 -18.11
C SER A 523 -6.60 -3.18 -19.33
N ALA A 524 -6.37 -1.89 -19.60
CA ALA A 524 -5.49 -1.42 -20.68
C ALA A 524 -4.08 -2.06 -20.64
N GLY A 525 -3.46 -2.23 -19.47
CA GLY A 525 -2.17 -2.89 -19.31
C GLY A 525 -2.17 -4.37 -19.72
N SER A 526 -3.32 -5.06 -19.62
CA SER A 526 -3.47 -6.43 -20.12
C SER A 526 -3.36 -6.52 -21.65
N ILE A 527 -3.74 -5.48 -22.38
CA ILE A 527 -3.62 -5.40 -23.85
C ILE A 527 -2.13 -5.33 -24.26
N ILE A 528 -1.33 -4.53 -23.55
CA ILE A 528 0.13 -4.44 -23.78
C ILE A 528 0.83 -5.72 -23.31
N GLY A 529 0.42 -6.30 -22.18
CA GLY A 529 0.92 -7.59 -21.71
C GLY A 529 0.66 -8.74 -22.69
N ALA A 530 -0.51 -8.74 -23.35
CA ALA A 530 -0.84 -9.73 -24.38
C ALA A 530 0.06 -9.62 -25.61
N ILE A 531 0.37 -8.40 -26.09
CA ILE A 531 1.41 -8.21 -27.12
C ILE A 531 2.75 -8.80 -26.64
N LEU A 532 3.17 -8.47 -25.42
CA LEU A 532 4.47 -8.86 -24.88
C LEU A 532 4.68 -10.37 -24.72
N CYS A 533 3.63 -11.15 -24.52
CA CYS A 533 3.74 -12.57 -24.21
C CYS A 533 3.32 -13.50 -25.36
N THR A 534 2.78 -12.95 -26.45
CA THR A 534 2.39 -13.70 -27.67
C THR A 534 3.42 -13.57 -28.81
N ARG A 535 4.51 -12.82 -28.58
CA ARG A 535 5.53 -12.47 -29.58
C ARG A 535 6.95 -12.65 -29.03
N LYS A 536 7.88 -12.94 -29.93
CA LYS A 536 9.33 -12.90 -29.66
C LYS A 536 9.84 -11.46 -29.73
N ASP A 537 10.98 -11.20 -29.10
CA ASP A 537 11.57 -9.84 -28.99
C ASP A 537 11.81 -9.20 -30.37
N ASP A 538 12.30 -10.00 -31.32
CA ASP A 538 12.53 -9.65 -32.72
C ASP A 538 11.23 -9.30 -33.48
N GLU A 539 10.06 -9.78 -33.02
CA GLU A 539 8.74 -9.38 -33.52
C GLU A 539 8.20 -8.14 -32.79
N LEU A 540 8.58 -7.95 -31.53
CA LEU A 540 8.12 -6.85 -30.67
C LEU A 540 8.70 -5.51 -31.09
N ASP A 541 9.99 -5.42 -31.46
CA ASP A 541 10.57 -4.17 -31.96
C ASP A 541 9.75 -3.60 -33.14
N ARG A 542 9.39 -4.47 -34.10
CA ARG A 542 8.56 -4.08 -35.24
C ARG A 542 7.15 -3.65 -34.83
N ASP A 543 6.47 -4.44 -34.00
CA ASP A 543 5.04 -4.31 -33.68
C ASP A 543 4.72 -3.25 -32.61
N LEU A 544 5.70 -2.85 -31.79
CA LEU A 544 5.57 -1.77 -30.79
C LEU A 544 5.74 -0.36 -31.38
N ARG A 545 5.96 -0.23 -32.69
CA ARG A 545 6.14 1.07 -33.37
C ARG A 545 4.80 1.82 -33.49
N PRO A 546 4.74 3.12 -33.12
CA PRO A 546 3.51 3.93 -33.18
C PRO A 546 2.78 3.87 -34.53
N GLU A 547 3.54 3.78 -35.63
CA GLU A 547 3.05 3.76 -37.01
C GLU A 547 2.24 2.49 -37.34
N ILE A 548 2.46 1.39 -36.61
CA ILE A 548 1.65 0.17 -36.70
C ILE A 548 0.51 0.21 -35.67
N LEU A 549 0.82 0.61 -34.44
CA LEU A 549 -0.12 0.63 -33.32
C LEU A 549 -1.32 1.56 -33.56
N VAL A 550 -1.13 2.72 -34.19
CA VAL A 550 -2.21 3.69 -34.48
C VAL A 550 -3.34 3.08 -35.32
N HIS A 551 -3.02 2.13 -36.21
CA HIS A 551 -4.00 1.42 -37.04
C HIS A 551 -4.67 0.23 -36.34
N LYS A 552 -4.34 -0.02 -35.06
CA LYS A 552 -4.88 -1.13 -34.24
C LYS A 552 -5.60 -0.63 -32.98
N LEU A 553 -5.28 0.57 -32.51
CA LEU A 553 -5.94 1.24 -31.37
C LEU A 553 -7.25 1.92 -31.82
N THR A 554 -8.20 1.13 -32.32
CA THR A 554 -9.46 1.60 -32.94
C THR A 554 -10.71 1.33 -32.09
N CYS A 555 -10.56 0.86 -30.85
CA CYS A 555 -11.64 0.48 -29.94
C CYS A 555 -12.65 1.60 -29.64
N PHE A 556 -12.27 2.88 -29.80
CA PHE A 556 -13.13 4.05 -29.60
C PHE A 556 -13.53 4.72 -30.93
N SER A 557 -13.58 3.95 -32.02
CA SER A 557 -14.03 4.40 -33.35
C SER A 557 -15.52 4.75 -33.41
N ARG A 558 -16.38 4.05 -32.65
CA ARG A 558 -17.83 4.28 -32.64
C ARG A 558 -18.17 5.66 -32.07
N PRO A 559 -19.08 6.44 -32.69
CA PRO A 559 -19.41 7.79 -32.25
C PRO A 559 -20.23 7.79 -30.94
N TRP A 560 -20.08 8.84 -30.13
CA TRP A 560 -20.77 8.97 -28.83
C TRP A 560 -22.30 8.80 -28.89
N ARG A 561 -22.95 9.22 -29.98
CA ARG A 561 -24.39 9.02 -30.18
C ARG A 561 -24.79 7.54 -30.21
N GLU A 562 -23.96 6.68 -30.83
CA GLU A 562 -24.17 5.23 -30.82
C GLU A 562 -23.86 4.64 -29.45
N ARG A 563 -22.73 5.00 -28.83
CA ARG A 563 -22.36 4.50 -27.48
C ARG A 563 -23.46 4.73 -26.44
N ILE A 564 -24.07 5.92 -26.45
CA ILE A 564 -25.19 6.28 -25.57
C ILE A 564 -26.46 5.53 -25.98
N SER A 565 -26.73 5.35 -27.28
CA SER A 565 -27.86 4.56 -27.77
C SER A 565 -27.76 3.09 -27.35
N SER A 566 -26.57 2.50 -27.43
CA SER A 566 -26.27 1.14 -26.94
C SER A 566 -26.45 1.06 -25.42
N LEU A 567 -25.82 1.96 -24.65
CA LEU A 567 -25.93 1.98 -23.19
C LEU A 567 -27.38 2.00 -22.71
N VAL A 568 -28.25 2.78 -23.35
CA VAL A 568 -29.69 2.86 -23.01
C VAL A 568 -30.48 1.60 -23.45
N LYS A 569 -30.04 0.88 -24.48
CA LYS A 569 -30.73 -0.31 -25.04
C LYS A 569 -30.26 -1.64 -24.46
N THR A 570 -28.97 -1.78 -24.15
CA THR A 570 -28.30 -3.05 -23.79
C THR A 570 -27.60 -2.99 -22.43
N GLY A 571 -27.44 -1.80 -21.83
CA GLY A 571 -26.67 -1.62 -20.60
C GLY A 571 -25.15 -1.52 -20.81
N SER A 572 -24.65 -1.56 -22.05
CA SER A 572 -23.22 -1.38 -22.38
C SER A 572 -23.01 -0.44 -23.57
N MET A 573 -21.95 0.37 -23.54
CA MET A 573 -21.57 1.23 -24.67
C MET A 573 -21.05 0.45 -25.88
N PHE A 574 -20.41 -0.71 -25.63
CA PHE A 574 -19.78 -1.56 -26.63
C PHE A 574 -20.23 -3.03 -26.49
N ASP A 575 -20.02 -3.80 -27.55
CA ASP A 575 -20.26 -5.24 -27.59
C ASP A 575 -18.99 -6.06 -27.28
N VAL A 576 -19.18 -7.27 -26.73
CA VAL A 576 -18.10 -8.17 -26.32
C VAL A 576 -17.43 -8.85 -27.52
N ASP A 577 -18.19 -9.27 -28.53
CA ASP A 577 -17.61 -9.96 -29.70
C ASP A 577 -16.90 -8.96 -30.65
N GLU A 578 -17.40 -7.72 -30.77
CA GLU A 578 -16.65 -6.61 -31.41
C GLU A 578 -15.25 -6.41 -30.78
N TRP A 579 -15.16 -6.38 -29.45
CA TRP A 579 -13.89 -6.22 -28.75
C TRP A 579 -12.95 -7.43 -28.90
N LEU A 580 -13.50 -8.65 -28.98
CA LEU A 580 -12.70 -9.86 -29.21
C LEU A 580 -12.06 -9.86 -30.61
N GLU A 581 -12.79 -9.46 -31.66
CA GLU A 581 -12.22 -9.35 -33.01
C GLU A 581 -11.09 -8.33 -33.07
N LEU A 582 -11.25 -7.14 -32.45
CA LEU A 582 -10.19 -6.13 -32.34
C LEU A 582 -8.94 -6.69 -31.64
N LEU A 583 -9.11 -7.48 -30.58
CA LEU A 583 -8.02 -8.05 -29.80
C LEU A 583 -7.30 -9.23 -30.46
N LYS A 584 -7.83 -9.86 -31.52
CA LYS A 584 -7.14 -10.95 -32.21
C LYS A 584 -5.76 -10.54 -32.75
N TRP A 585 -5.57 -9.28 -33.16
CA TRP A 585 -4.23 -8.82 -33.56
C TRP A 585 -3.26 -8.70 -32.36
N PHE A 586 -3.75 -8.24 -31.22
CA PHE A 586 -2.97 -8.11 -29.98
C PHE A 586 -2.60 -9.49 -29.43
N CYS A 587 -3.56 -10.42 -29.40
CA CYS A 587 -3.45 -11.75 -28.77
C CYS A 587 -2.95 -12.86 -29.72
N ARG A 588 -2.64 -12.54 -30.98
CA ARG A 588 -2.20 -13.50 -32.02
C ARG A 588 -3.27 -14.57 -32.33
N GLY A 589 -4.52 -14.13 -32.44
CA GLY A 589 -5.72 -14.96 -32.57
C GLY A 589 -6.21 -15.48 -31.22
N ASP A 590 -6.84 -16.65 -31.24
CA ASP A 590 -7.33 -17.36 -30.05
C ASP A 590 -6.20 -18.17 -29.36
N MET A 591 -5.09 -17.49 -29.06
CA MET A 591 -3.95 -18.07 -28.35
C MET A 591 -4.27 -18.22 -26.85
N THR A 592 -3.90 -19.36 -26.25
CA THR A 592 -4.04 -19.60 -24.80
C THR A 592 -2.82 -19.18 -24.01
N PHE A 593 -2.97 -19.05 -22.68
CA PHE A 593 -1.83 -18.80 -21.78
C PHE A 593 -0.73 -19.86 -21.90
N ALA A 594 -1.08 -21.15 -22.05
CA ALA A 594 -0.11 -22.22 -22.23
C ALA A 594 0.58 -22.19 -23.60
N GLU A 595 -0.12 -21.78 -24.67
CA GLU A 595 0.47 -21.60 -26.00
C GLU A 595 1.46 -20.42 -26.01
N ALA A 596 1.07 -19.28 -25.42
CA ALA A 596 1.90 -18.08 -25.29
C ALA A 596 3.17 -18.34 -24.46
N TYR A 597 3.03 -19.04 -23.32
CA TYR A 597 4.17 -19.42 -22.48
C TYR A 597 5.16 -20.35 -23.21
N ARG A 598 4.67 -21.35 -23.95
CA ARG A 598 5.53 -22.24 -24.76
C ARG A 598 6.25 -21.49 -25.90
N LEU A 599 5.63 -20.47 -26.47
CA LEU A 599 6.20 -19.69 -27.59
C LEU A 599 7.31 -18.72 -27.15
N THR A 600 7.17 -18.11 -25.96
CA THR A 600 8.01 -16.97 -25.53
C THR A 600 8.82 -17.21 -24.26
N GLY A 601 8.46 -18.20 -23.45
CA GLY A 601 8.99 -18.41 -22.09
C GLY A 601 8.54 -17.36 -21.07
N ARG A 602 7.75 -16.35 -21.47
CA ARG A 602 7.28 -15.25 -20.62
C ARG A 602 6.00 -15.65 -19.90
N VAL A 603 5.98 -15.47 -18.58
CA VAL A 603 4.81 -15.76 -17.75
C VAL A 603 3.85 -14.58 -17.82
N PHE A 604 2.73 -14.75 -18.51
CA PHE A 604 1.68 -13.74 -18.55
C PHE A 604 0.63 -13.97 -17.46
N CYS A 605 0.26 -12.92 -16.74
CA CYS A 605 -0.79 -12.88 -15.74
C CYS A 605 -1.80 -11.78 -16.05
N ILE A 606 -3.09 -12.05 -15.85
CA ILE A 606 -4.18 -11.08 -15.96
C ILE A 606 -5.02 -11.09 -14.68
N THR A 607 -5.35 -9.90 -14.17
CA THR A 607 -6.20 -9.71 -12.99
C THR A 607 -7.65 -9.48 -13.39
N LEU A 608 -8.59 -10.10 -12.67
CA LEU A 608 -10.03 -10.08 -12.93
C LEU A 608 -10.84 -9.82 -11.64
N SER A 609 -11.94 -9.07 -11.75
CA SER A 609 -12.87 -8.85 -10.63
C SER A 609 -14.14 -9.69 -10.84
N PRO A 610 -14.45 -10.72 -10.02
CA PRO A 610 -15.70 -11.46 -10.18
C PRO A 610 -16.94 -10.58 -9.96
N THR A 611 -18.02 -10.86 -10.70
CA THR A 611 -19.34 -10.21 -10.50
C THR A 611 -19.89 -10.41 -9.08
N THR A 612 -19.59 -11.55 -8.45
CA THR A 612 -19.96 -11.87 -7.07
C THR A 612 -19.28 -10.92 -6.09
N LYS A 613 -20.06 -10.05 -5.43
CA LYS A 613 -19.56 -9.01 -4.50
C LYS A 613 -18.50 -9.54 -3.52
N LYS A 614 -18.80 -10.62 -2.79
CA LYS A 614 -17.93 -11.18 -1.73
C LYS A 614 -16.75 -12.03 -2.26
N ALA A 615 -16.65 -12.30 -3.56
CA ALA A 615 -15.54 -13.08 -4.10
C ALA A 615 -14.25 -12.23 -4.23
N PRO A 616 -13.07 -12.80 -3.92
CA PRO A 616 -11.79 -12.10 -4.07
C PRO A 616 -11.46 -11.83 -5.56
N PRO A 617 -10.54 -10.88 -5.85
CA PRO A 617 -9.96 -10.76 -7.19
C PRO A 617 -9.24 -12.05 -7.60
N VAL A 618 -9.23 -12.35 -8.91
CA VAL A 618 -8.66 -13.58 -9.47
C VAL A 618 -7.47 -13.24 -10.36
N LEU A 619 -6.35 -13.93 -10.16
CA LEU A 619 -5.14 -13.82 -10.99
C LEU A 619 -5.01 -15.06 -11.87
N ILE A 620 -5.25 -14.90 -13.18
CA ILE A 620 -5.16 -16.01 -14.15
C ILE A 620 -3.86 -15.96 -14.95
N ASN A 621 -3.23 -17.12 -15.12
CA ASN A 621 -1.98 -17.30 -15.86
C ASN A 621 -1.88 -18.74 -16.42
N TYR A 622 -0.73 -19.11 -16.99
CA TYR A 622 -0.53 -20.44 -17.58
C TYR A 622 -0.56 -21.61 -16.57
N LEU A 623 -0.44 -21.36 -15.26
CA LEU A 623 -0.55 -22.37 -14.21
C LEU A 623 -1.99 -22.56 -13.76
N SER A 624 -2.71 -21.45 -13.49
CA SER A 624 -4.10 -21.51 -13.00
C SER A 624 -5.15 -21.67 -14.11
N ALA A 625 -4.86 -21.21 -15.34
CA ALA A 625 -5.80 -21.16 -16.46
C ALA A 625 -5.14 -21.48 -17.83
N PRO A 626 -4.38 -22.58 -17.97
CA PRO A 626 -3.58 -22.88 -19.16
C PRO A 626 -4.33 -22.81 -20.50
N ASN A 627 -5.60 -23.24 -20.51
CA ASN A 627 -6.41 -23.39 -21.71
C ASN A 627 -7.35 -22.20 -21.99
N VAL A 628 -7.35 -21.15 -21.15
CA VAL A 628 -8.13 -19.93 -21.39
C VAL A 628 -7.49 -19.12 -22.52
N THR A 629 -8.30 -18.61 -23.45
CA THR A 629 -7.83 -17.74 -24.53
C THR A 629 -7.54 -16.34 -24.01
N ILE A 630 -6.38 -15.81 -24.36
CA ILE A 630 -5.88 -14.53 -23.86
C ILE A 630 -6.84 -13.39 -24.23
N ALA A 631 -7.41 -13.40 -25.44
CA ALA A 631 -8.39 -12.41 -25.86
C ALA A 631 -9.60 -12.33 -24.91
N SER A 632 -10.13 -13.46 -24.45
CA SER A 632 -11.26 -13.47 -23.51
C SER A 632 -10.90 -12.94 -22.11
N ALA A 633 -9.68 -13.24 -21.64
CA ALA A 633 -9.14 -12.71 -20.41
C ALA A 633 -8.90 -11.19 -20.48
N VAL A 634 -8.43 -10.68 -21.62
CA VAL A 634 -8.19 -9.25 -21.83
C VAL A 634 -9.50 -8.46 -21.88
N VAL A 635 -10.55 -8.91 -22.59
CA VAL A 635 -11.86 -8.21 -22.55
C VAL A 635 -12.45 -8.27 -21.14
N ALA A 636 -12.36 -9.41 -20.45
CA ALA A 636 -12.82 -9.53 -19.06
C ALA A 636 -12.08 -8.55 -18.12
N SER A 637 -10.75 -8.44 -18.25
CA SER A 637 -9.94 -7.52 -17.47
C SER A 637 -10.17 -6.05 -17.81
N ALA A 638 -10.78 -5.74 -18.97
CA ALA A 638 -11.19 -4.39 -19.39
C ALA A 638 -12.72 -4.14 -19.30
N ALA A 639 -13.49 -5.07 -18.73
CA ALA A 639 -14.96 -5.01 -18.69
C ALA A 639 -15.46 -4.08 -17.58
N VAL A 640 -15.34 -2.77 -17.78
CA VAL A 640 -15.86 -1.76 -16.86
C VAL A 640 -17.40 -1.72 -16.94
N PRO A 641 -18.14 -1.78 -15.81
CA PRO A 641 -19.60 -1.71 -15.80
C PRO A 641 -20.16 -0.52 -16.57
N GLY A 642 -21.13 -0.76 -17.45
CA GLY A 642 -21.71 0.24 -18.37
C GLY A 642 -20.88 0.48 -19.63
N PHE A 643 -19.61 0.10 -19.66
CA PHE A 643 -18.74 0.23 -20.84
C PHE A 643 -18.83 -1.03 -21.72
N VAL A 644 -18.54 -2.18 -21.12
CA VAL A 644 -18.67 -3.53 -21.70
C VAL A 644 -19.40 -4.42 -20.67
N ALA A 645 -20.23 -5.34 -21.14
CA ALA A 645 -20.95 -6.29 -20.28
C ALA A 645 -19.97 -7.26 -19.56
N PRO A 646 -20.29 -7.79 -18.37
CA PRO A 646 -19.42 -8.73 -17.67
C PRO A 646 -19.16 -9.98 -18.52
N VAL A 647 -17.89 -10.37 -18.62
CA VAL A 647 -17.41 -11.34 -19.61
C VAL A 647 -17.21 -12.70 -18.96
N ARG A 648 -17.62 -13.76 -19.68
CA ARG A 648 -17.26 -15.14 -19.36
C ARG A 648 -16.03 -15.55 -20.16
N LEU A 649 -15.04 -16.11 -19.47
CA LEU A 649 -13.79 -16.57 -20.10
C LEU A 649 -14.08 -17.64 -21.17
N ARG A 650 -13.26 -17.66 -22.23
CA ARG A 650 -13.34 -18.68 -23.28
C ARG A 650 -12.19 -19.66 -23.12
N ILE A 651 -12.51 -20.95 -23.13
CA ILE A 651 -11.55 -22.06 -23.03
C ILE A 651 -11.41 -22.69 -24.42
N LYS A 652 -10.17 -22.97 -24.82
CA LYS A 652 -9.84 -23.71 -26.03
C LYS A 652 -9.72 -25.19 -25.67
N ASP A 653 -10.54 -26.02 -26.30
CA ASP A 653 -10.48 -27.47 -26.15
C ASP A 653 -9.25 -28.05 -26.89
N THR A 654 -8.90 -29.29 -26.55
CA THR A 654 -7.96 -30.17 -27.24
C THR A 654 -8.13 -30.21 -28.77
N ASN A 655 -9.38 -30.14 -29.26
CA ASN A 655 -9.70 -30.07 -30.69
C ASN A 655 -9.47 -28.67 -31.31
N GLY A 656 -8.93 -27.71 -30.57
CA GLY A 656 -8.72 -26.32 -30.99
C GLY A 656 -9.97 -25.44 -30.97
N VAL A 657 -11.15 -26.01 -30.68
CA VAL A 657 -12.44 -25.32 -30.65
C VAL A 657 -12.54 -24.44 -29.40
N VAL A 658 -12.92 -23.17 -29.58
CA VAL A 658 -13.07 -22.19 -28.51
C VAL A 658 -14.52 -22.17 -28.00
N GLN A 659 -14.73 -22.40 -26.72
CA GLN A 659 -16.04 -22.47 -26.05
C GLN A 659 -16.11 -21.54 -24.83
N ARG A 660 -17.30 -21.23 -24.31
CA ARG A 660 -17.46 -20.45 -23.07
C ARG A 660 -17.19 -21.35 -21.85
N GLY A 661 -16.19 -21.01 -21.06
CA GLY A 661 -15.81 -21.74 -19.84
C GLY A 661 -16.58 -21.31 -18.60
N GLY A 662 -16.39 -22.06 -17.51
CA GLY A 662 -17.01 -21.77 -16.21
C GLY A 662 -18.50 -22.07 -16.11
N ALA A 663 -19.08 -21.87 -14.93
CA ALA A 663 -20.52 -21.96 -14.70
C ALA A 663 -21.29 -20.88 -15.49
N LYS A 664 -22.62 -21.01 -15.65
CA LYS A 664 -23.42 -20.03 -16.42
C LYS A 664 -23.30 -18.60 -15.90
N ASP A 665 -23.20 -18.47 -14.58
CA ASP A 665 -23.20 -17.20 -13.84
C ASP A 665 -21.77 -16.72 -13.48
N GLU A 666 -20.76 -17.52 -13.82
CA GLU A 666 -19.35 -17.21 -13.59
C GLU A 666 -18.84 -16.24 -14.67
N ALA A 667 -18.92 -14.94 -14.35
CA ALA A 667 -18.47 -13.83 -15.19
C ALA A 667 -17.62 -12.83 -14.39
N TYR A 668 -16.87 -12.00 -15.11
CA TYR A 668 -15.92 -11.05 -14.52
C TYR A 668 -16.06 -9.64 -15.12
N PHE A 669 -15.75 -8.66 -14.30
CA PHE A 669 -15.52 -7.26 -14.64
C PHE A 669 -14.03 -6.91 -14.61
N ASP A 670 -13.72 -5.69 -15.02
CA ASP A 670 -12.38 -5.10 -15.06
C ASP A 670 -11.59 -5.35 -13.76
N GLY A 671 -10.33 -5.81 -13.87
CA GLY A 671 -9.51 -6.16 -12.71
C GLY A 671 -9.21 -4.97 -11.79
N SER A 672 -9.11 -3.75 -12.35
CA SER A 672 -8.79 -2.53 -11.61
C SER A 672 -9.89 -2.08 -10.64
N ILE A 673 -11.08 -2.69 -10.71
CA ILE A 673 -12.17 -2.46 -9.74
C ILE A 673 -11.81 -2.97 -8.34
N LYS A 674 -11.24 -4.18 -8.23
CA LYS A 674 -10.85 -4.79 -6.95
C LYS A 674 -9.33 -4.83 -6.72
N GLN A 675 -8.53 -5.09 -7.76
CA GLN A 675 -7.07 -5.18 -7.64
C GLN A 675 -6.38 -4.92 -8.99
N ASP A 676 -5.90 -3.69 -9.18
CA ASP A 676 -5.14 -3.29 -10.37
C ASP A 676 -3.72 -3.89 -10.38
N ILE A 677 -3.04 -3.91 -9.22
CA ILE A 677 -1.67 -4.41 -9.06
C ILE A 677 -1.66 -5.62 -8.10
N PRO A 678 -1.62 -6.87 -8.61
CA PRO A 678 -1.78 -8.09 -7.81
C PRO A 678 -0.48 -8.56 -7.12
N THR A 679 0.14 -7.71 -6.30
CA THR A 679 1.41 -8.01 -5.62
C THR A 679 1.37 -9.30 -4.81
N THR A 680 0.34 -9.51 -3.99
CA THR A 680 0.16 -10.71 -3.16
C THR A 680 0.05 -11.98 -4.00
N GLY A 681 -0.85 -12.02 -4.98
CA GLY A 681 -1.03 -13.19 -5.85
C GLY A 681 0.21 -13.52 -6.68
N LEU A 682 0.97 -12.51 -7.13
CA LEU A 682 2.25 -12.73 -7.81
C LEU A 682 3.35 -13.25 -6.86
N ALA A 683 3.35 -12.81 -5.59
CA ALA A 683 4.26 -13.34 -4.58
C ALA A 683 3.94 -14.81 -4.25
N GLU A 684 2.66 -15.15 -4.06
CA GLU A 684 2.20 -16.50 -3.72
C GLU A 684 2.36 -17.50 -4.89
N MET A 685 1.89 -17.13 -6.09
CA MET A 685 1.88 -18.06 -7.24
C MET A 685 3.23 -18.21 -7.95
N LEU A 686 4.10 -17.19 -7.91
CA LEU A 686 5.31 -17.12 -8.75
C LEU A 686 6.58 -16.72 -7.99
N ASN A 687 6.49 -16.56 -6.66
CA ASN A 687 7.57 -16.05 -5.79
C ASN A 687 8.15 -14.71 -6.27
N CYS A 688 7.28 -13.79 -6.71
CA CYS A 688 7.68 -12.42 -7.02
C CYS A 688 7.93 -11.63 -5.73
N GLN A 689 9.11 -11.01 -5.60
CA GLN A 689 9.49 -10.21 -4.44
C GLN A 689 9.78 -8.74 -4.77
N PHE A 690 10.07 -8.45 -6.04
CA PHE A 690 10.30 -7.10 -6.57
C PHE A 690 9.30 -6.80 -7.68
N PHE A 691 8.60 -5.67 -7.55
CA PHE A 691 7.53 -5.26 -8.46
C PHE A 691 7.92 -3.97 -9.17
N VAL A 692 8.10 -4.04 -10.49
CA VAL A 692 8.20 -2.88 -11.37
C VAL A 692 6.79 -2.53 -11.81
N THR A 693 6.17 -1.55 -11.16
CA THR A 693 4.81 -1.10 -11.54
C THR A 693 4.93 0.06 -12.52
N ALA A 694 4.25 -0.02 -13.66
CA ALA A 694 4.03 1.14 -14.52
C ALA A 694 2.58 1.60 -14.36
N GLN A 695 2.37 2.86 -13.99
CA GLN A 695 1.05 3.40 -13.67
C GLN A 695 0.56 4.39 -14.74
N CYS A 696 -0.67 4.18 -15.22
CA CYS A 696 -1.35 5.03 -16.20
C CYS A 696 -2.80 5.40 -15.83
N ASN A 697 -3.31 4.96 -14.66
CA ASN A 697 -4.67 5.27 -14.21
C ASN A 697 -4.94 6.79 -14.07
N PRO A 698 -5.91 7.37 -14.81
CA PRO A 698 -6.20 8.81 -14.76
C PRO A 698 -6.60 9.29 -13.37
N HIS A 699 -7.21 8.43 -12.55
CA HIS A 699 -7.69 8.78 -11.22
C HIS A 699 -6.60 8.74 -10.13
N ILE A 700 -5.45 8.08 -10.37
CA ILE A 700 -4.33 7.99 -9.40
C ILE A 700 -3.07 8.72 -9.87
N VAL A 701 -2.79 8.83 -11.18
CA VAL A 701 -1.59 9.54 -11.68
C VAL A 701 -1.48 11.00 -11.16
N PRO A 702 -2.56 11.79 -11.00
CA PRO A 702 -2.49 13.09 -10.31
C PRO A 702 -2.04 13.03 -8.84
N MET A 703 -2.27 11.89 -8.18
CA MET A 703 -1.99 11.59 -6.77
C MET A 703 -0.62 10.94 -6.54
N PHE A 704 0.12 10.62 -7.61
CA PHE A 704 1.52 10.21 -7.50
C PHE A 704 2.40 11.44 -7.22
N TYR A 705 2.65 11.63 -5.93
CA TYR A 705 3.52 12.65 -5.38
C TYR A 705 4.39 12.07 -4.28
N ASN A 706 5.70 12.09 -4.51
CA ASN A 706 6.70 11.68 -3.54
C ASN A 706 7.33 12.98 -3.02
N SER A 707 7.09 13.31 -1.74
CA SER A 707 7.41 14.63 -1.18
C SER A 707 8.91 14.93 -1.06
N LYS A 708 9.78 13.91 -1.05
CA LYS A 708 11.25 14.06 -1.11
C LYS A 708 11.82 13.99 -2.54
N GLY A 709 11.01 13.63 -3.53
CA GLY A 709 11.46 13.15 -4.85
C GLY A 709 11.10 11.67 -5.04
N GLY A 710 11.24 11.17 -6.27
CA GLY A 710 11.12 9.73 -6.58
C GLY A 710 12.32 9.28 -7.42
N VAL A 711 12.41 7.98 -7.71
CA VAL A 711 13.52 7.39 -8.50
C VAL A 711 13.84 8.21 -9.76
N GLY A 712 15.11 8.60 -9.95
CA GLY A 712 15.55 9.44 -11.08
C GLY A 712 15.00 10.89 -11.09
N ARG A 713 14.20 11.27 -10.09
CA ARG A 713 13.44 12.54 -10.02
C ARG A 713 13.58 13.21 -8.64
N PRO A 714 14.78 13.71 -8.28
CA PRO A 714 15.01 14.42 -7.03
C PRO A 714 14.17 15.69 -6.90
N SER A 715 13.80 16.02 -5.66
CA SER A 715 13.10 17.26 -5.31
C SER A 715 13.80 18.48 -5.90
N ARG A 716 13.06 19.30 -6.66
CA ARG A 716 13.59 20.51 -7.31
C ARG A 716 14.01 21.61 -6.32
N TRP A 717 13.63 21.47 -5.05
CA TRP A 717 14.08 22.33 -3.95
C TRP A 717 15.41 21.88 -3.33
N SER A 718 15.90 20.66 -3.63
CA SER A 718 17.22 20.24 -3.18
C SER A 718 18.30 21.01 -3.95
N SER A 719 19.15 21.71 -3.21
CA SER A 719 20.36 22.35 -3.72
C SER A 719 21.45 21.35 -4.15
N GLY A 720 21.24 20.04 -3.89
CA GLY A 720 22.24 18.99 -4.00
C GLY A 720 23.20 18.91 -2.79
N ALA A 721 23.12 19.86 -1.86
CA ALA A 721 23.97 19.93 -0.65
C ALA A 721 23.23 19.63 0.66
N GLN A 722 21.90 19.45 0.63
CA GLN A 722 21.06 19.13 1.78
C GLN A 722 19.95 18.15 1.33
N GLU A 723 19.69 17.14 2.15
CA GLU A 723 18.99 15.93 1.72
C GLU A 723 17.48 15.98 2.00
N ASP A 724 17.05 16.59 3.12
CA ASP A 724 15.63 16.68 3.54
C ASP A 724 14.80 17.83 2.92
N SER A 725 15.03 18.18 1.65
CA SER A 725 14.29 19.28 1.00
C SER A 725 12.91 18.85 0.50
N TRP A 726 11.91 18.92 1.39
CA TRP A 726 10.49 18.70 1.05
C TRP A 726 10.06 19.56 -0.14
N ARG A 727 9.43 18.92 -1.13
CA ARG A 727 8.97 19.54 -2.37
C ARG A 727 7.78 20.47 -2.06
N GLY A 728 7.91 21.76 -2.42
CA GLY A 728 7.00 22.82 -1.97
C GLY A 728 7.28 23.36 -0.55
N GLY A 729 8.31 22.85 0.13
CA GLY A 729 8.55 23.10 1.56
C GLY A 729 7.69 22.22 2.46
N PHE A 730 8.07 22.12 3.74
CA PHE A 730 7.45 21.19 4.70
C PHE A 730 5.94 21.40 4.83
N LEU A 731 5.47 22.63 5.02
CA LEU A 731 4.05 22.93 5.28
C LEU A 731 3.14 22.51 4.11
N LEU A 732 3.50 22.87 2.86
CA LEU A 732 2.69 22.52 1.69
C LEU A 732 2.74 21.00 1.40
N ALA A 733 3.89 20.36 1.61
CA ALA A 733 4.00 18.91 1.43
C ALA A 733 3.23 18.13 2.51
N ALA A 734 3.22 18.61 3.76
CA ALA A 734 2.45 18.03 4.85
C ALA A 734 0.94 18.21 4.62
N LEU A 735 0.51 19.38 4.15
CA LEU A 735 -0.88 19.65 3.78
C LEU A 735 -1.34 18.80 2.57
N GLU A 736 -0.49 18.67 1.54
CA GLU A 736 -0.79 17.79 0.40
C GLU A 736 -0.92 16.32 0.83
N MET A 737 -0.05 15.85 1.72
CA MET A 737 -0.10 14.49 2.26
C MET A 737 -1.31 14.28 3.18
N TYR A 738 -1.68 15.28 4.01
CA TYR A 738 -2.90 15.25 4.82
C TYR A 738 -4.14 15.09 3.94
N LEU A 739 -4.34 15.98 2.96
CA LEU A 739 -5.50 15.95 2.07
C LEU A 739 -5.62 14.61 1.32
N LYS A 740 -4.50 14.08 0.82
CA LYS A 740 -4.46 12.77 0.14
C LYS A 740 -4.88 11.62 1.06
N ASN A 741 -4.41 11.62 2.32
CA ASN A 741 -4.72 10.56 3.28
C ASN A 741 -6.16 10.69 3.83
N ASP A 742 -6.64 11.91 4.05
CA ASP A 742 -7.98 12.21 4.56
C ASP A 742 -9.06 11.89 3.51
N MET A 743 -8.83 12.22 2.23
CA MET A 743 -9.68 11.74 1.12
C MET A 743 -9.72 10.20 1.06
N LYS A 744 -8.57 9.51 1.20
CA LYS A 744 -8.53 8.05 1.26
C LYS A 744 -9.34 7.50 2.44
N ALA A 745 -9.22 8.09 3.63
CA ALA A 745 -9.97 7.69 4.82
C ALA A 745 -11.50 7.83 4.62
N LYS A 746 -11.95 8.90 3.95
CA LYS A 746 -13.37 9.08 3.59
C LYS A 746 -13.86 8.02 2.58
N PHE A 747 -13.04 7.59 1.62
CA PHE A 747 -13.39 6.48 0.72
C PHE A 747 -13.43 5.12 1.44
N VAL A 748 -12.55 4.86 2.41
CA VAL A 748 -12.62 3.68 3.28
C VAL A 748 -13.93 3.67 4.08
N PHE A 749 -14.26 4.80 4.73
CA PHE A 749 -15.52 4.96 5.46
C PHE A 749 -16.77 4.72 4.57
N LEU A 750 -16.79 5.24 3.34
CA LEU A 750 -17.89 4.99 2.39
C LEU A 750 -17.96 3.53 1.92
N ARG A 751 -16.84 2.81 1.84
CA ARG A 751 -16.79 1.37 1.53
C ARG A 751 -17.34 0.54 2.68
N ASP A 752 -16.87 0.81 3.88
CA ASP A 752 -17.11 -0.04 5.07
C ASP A 752 -18.53 0.13 5.62
N LEU A 753 -19.22 1.23 5.29
CA LEU A 753 -20.67 1.42 5.48
C LEU A 753 -21.55 0.76 4.38
N GLU A 754 -20.95 0.06 3.40
CA GLU A 754 -21.56 -0.33 2.11
C GLU A 754 -22.28 0.85 1.39
N ALA A 755 -21.90 2.09 1.71
CA ALA A 755 -22.62 3.30 1.36
C ALA A 755 -22.27 3.83 -0.03
N ALA A 756 -21.04 3.59 -0.50
CA ALA A 756 -20.48 4.11 -1.75
C ALA A 756 -21.35 3.90 -3.01
N VAL A 757 -21.06 4.69 -4.05
CA VAL A 757 -21.76 4.62 -5.34
C VAL A 757 -21.03 3.63 -6.24
N GLY A 758 -21.62 2.46 -6.45
CA GLY A 758 -21.01 1.42 -7.30
C GLY A 758 -19.63 1.01 -6.80
N PHE A 759 -18.63 1.07 -7.68
CA PHE A 759 -17.26 0.60 -7.42
C PHE A 759 -16.26 1.72 -7.02
N THR A 760 -16.69 2.97 -6.83
CA THR A 760 -15.76 4.10 -6.66
C THR A 760 -14.83 3.98 -5.45
N SER A 761 -15.31 3.41 -4.34
CA SER A 761 -14.50 3.21 -3.15
C SER A 761 -13.57 1.99 -3.24
N GLU A 762 -13.98 0.91 -3.91
CA GLU A 762 -13.09 -0.22 -4.21
C GLU A 762 -11.93 0.25 -5.12
N LEU A 763 -12.26 1.05 -6.15
CA LEU A 763 -11.28 1.66 -7.05
C LEU A 763 -10.30 2.60 -6.33
N LEU A 764 -10.77 3.50 -5.47
CA LEU A 764 -9.93 4.55 -4.88
C LEU A 764 -9.19 4.16 -3.58
N THR A 765 -9.54 3.03 -2.95
CA THR A 765 -8.86 2.56 -1.72
C THR A 765 -7.70 1.60 -1.96
N GLN A 766 -7.54 1.09 -3.19
CA GLN A 766 -6.45 0.17 -3.57
C GLN A 766 -5.03 0.76 -3.40
N ASP A 767 -4.06 -0.16 -3.41
CA ASP A 767 -2.63 0.12 -3.53
C ASP A 767 -2.17 -0.04 -4.97
N PHE A 768 -1.55 1.03 -5.48
CA PHE A 768 -1.12 1.18 -6.87
C PHE A 768 0.42 1.24 -7.01
N VAL A 769 1.14 0.85 -5.96
CA VAL A 769 2.58 1.11 -5.79
C VAL A 769 3.34 -0.21 -5.81
N GLY A 770 4.36 -0.32 -6.66
CA GLY A 770 5.31 -1.43 -6.67
C GLY A 770 6.54 -1.17 -5.79
N THR A 771 7.54 -2.05 -5.86
CA THR A 771 8.87 -1.80 -5.27
C THR A 771 9.57 -0.64 -5.97
N THR A 772 9.26 -0.43 -7.25
CA THR A 772 9.57 0.81 -7.98
C THR A 772 8.39 1.13 -8.89
N THR A 773 7.93 2.38 -8.91
CA THR A 773 6.68 2.76 -9.61
C THR A 773 6.94 3.83 -10.67
N ILE A 774 6.97 3.41 -11.93
CA ILE A 774 7.16 4.24 -13.11
C ILE A 774 5.88 5.04 -13.38
N VAL A 775 5.99 6.37 -13.40
CA VAL A 775 4.87 7.28 -13.65
C VAL A 775 5.22 8.26 -14.78
N PRO A 776 4.47 8.28 -15.90
CA PRO A 776 4.77 9.14 -17.04
C PRO A 776 4.40 10.61 -16.82
N GLN A 777 5.03 11.51 -17.60
CA GLN A 777 4.62 12.93 -17.65
C GLN A 777 3.38 13.10 -18.54
N VAL A 778 2.20 13.00 -17.91
CA VAL A 778 0.90 13.12 -18.58
C VAL A 778 0.50 14.58 -18.82
N SER A 779 -0.04 14.89 -19.99
CA SER A 779 -0.55 16.22 -20.32
C SER A 779 -2.00 16.39 -19.86
N PHE A 780 -2.39 17.61 -19.50
CA PHE A 780 -3.80 17.90 -19.17
C PHE A 780 -4.74 17.66 -20.36
N LYS A 781 -4.24 17.75 -21.60
CA LYS A 781 -5.00 17.38 -22.81
C LYS A 781 -5.38 15.90 -22.86
N ASP A 782 -4.59 15.02 -22.26
CA ASP A 782 -4.74 13.57 -22.39
C ASP A 782 -5.95 13.04 -21.59
N TYR A 783 -6.38 13.78 -20.57
CA TYR A 783 -7.58 13.50 -19.77
C TYR A 783 -8.88 13.70 -20.55
N PHE A 784 -8.90 14.59 -21.54
CA PHE A 784 -10.08 14.80 -22.40
C PHE A 784 -10.19 13.70 -23.48
N GLY A 785 -9.05 13.21 -24.00
CA GLY A 785 -8.99 12.15 -25.01
C GLY A 785 -9.11 10.72 -24.46
N LEU A 786 -9.47 10.54 -23.18
CA LEU A 786 -9.43 9.25 -22.48
C LEU A 786 -10.27 8.13 -23.13
N PHE A 787 -11.30 8.51 -23.89
CA PHE A 787 -12.25 7.62 -24.57
C PHE A 787 -12.33 7.89 -26.09
N GLU A 788 -11.23 8.37 -26.68
CA GLU A 788 -11.07 8.63 -28.12
C GLU A 788 -9.86 7.86 -28.68
N ASN A 789 -9.84 7.57 -29.98
CA ASN A 789 -8.69 6.91 -30.61
C ASN A 789 -7.50 7.90 -30.70
N PRO A 790 -6.25 7.46 -30.46
CA PRO A 790 -5.10 8.35 -30.43
C PRO A 790 -4.66 8.69 -31.86
N SER A 791 -4.24 9.94 -32.10
CA SER A 791 -3.52 10.30 -33.33
C SER A 791 -2.08 9.75 -33.30
N LEU A 792 -1.44 9.63 -34.47
CA LEU A 792 -0.04 9.19 -34.53
C LEU A 792 0.90 10.10 -33.73
N GLU A 793 0.72 11.43 -33.81
CA GLU A 793 1.48 12.42 -33.04
C GLU A 793 1.25 12.25 -31.52
N GLN A 794 0.00 12.06 -31.09
CA GLN A 794 -0.33 11.79 -29.68
C GLN A 794 0.34 10.49 -29.21
N LEU A 795 0.25 9.43 -30.00
CA LEU A 795 0.83 8.13 -29.68
C LEU A 795 2.35 8.19 -29.60
N GLN A 796 3.02 8.79 -30.60
CA GLN A 796 4.48 9.02 -30.59
C GLN A 796 4.91 9.81 -29.33
N ARG A 797 4.22 10.90 -28.98
CA ARG A 797 4.49 11.68 -27.76
C ARG A 797 4.29 10.86 -26.48
N CYS A 798 3.21 10.08 -26.37
CA CYS A 798 2.92 9.31 -25.17
C CYS A 798 3.87 8.11 -25.03
N CYS A 799 4.25 7.45 -26.13
CA CYS A 799 5.32 6.46 -26.14
C CYS A 799 6.65 7.10 -25.69
N HIS A 800 7.06 8.22 -26.28
CA HIS A 800 8.28 8.93 -25.91
C HIS A 800 8.33 9.30 -24.42
N ALA A 801 7.25 9.91 -23.90
CA ALA A 801 7.14 10.30 -22.50
C ALA A 801 7.01 9.11 -21.53
N GLY A 802 6.60 7.92 -22.02
CA GLY A 802 6.68 6.65 -21.30
C GLY A 802 8.10 6.08 -21.28
N SER A 803 8.85 6.14 -22.41
CA SER A 803 10.24 5.70 -22.46
C SER A 803 11.11 6.48 -21.47
N VAL A 804 11.03 7.81 -21.50
CA VAL A 804 11.75 8.70 -20.57
C VAL A 804 11.42 8.40 -19.10
N ALA A 805 10.18 8.01 -18.81
CA ALA A 805 9.79 7.63 -17.45
C ALA A 805 10.37 6.28 -17.00
N ALA A 806 10.58 5.33 -17.91
CA ALA A 806 11.23 4.06 -17.58
C ALA A 806 12.77 4.17 -17.50
N TYR A 807 13.39 5.07 -18.27
CA TYR A 807 14.83 5.37 -18.18
C TYR A 807 15.21 5.81 -16.75
N GLU A 808 14.43 6.69 -16.14
CA GLU A 808 14.61 7.16 -14.75
C GLU A 808 14.71 6.03 -13.71
N HIS A 809 14.04 4.89 -13.95
CA HIS A 809 14.02 3.73 -13.03
C HIS A 809 15.01 2.62 -13.42
N THR A 810 15.69 2.73 -14.56
CA THR A 810 16.47 1.63 -15.17
C THR A 810 17.62 1.15 -14.28
N VAL A 811 18.38 2.06 -13.67
CA VAL A 811 19.51 1.72 -12.79
C VAL A 811 19.07 0.84 -11.59
N MET A 812 17.94 1.16 -10.98
CA MET A 812 17.38 0.39 -9.85
C MET A 812 17.00 -1.04 -10.25
N ILE A 813 16.43 -1.20 -11.44
CA ILE A 813 16.03 -2.51 -11.99
C ILE A 813 17.28 -3.34 -12.35
N GLN A 814 18.24 -2.74 -13.04
CA GLN A 814 19.49 -3.39 -13.43
C GLN A 814 20.34 -3.84 -12.22
N MET A 815 20.34 -3.08 -11.13
CA MET A 815 21.00 -3.47 -9.89
C MET A 815 20.35 -4.70 -9.23
N HIS A 816 19.01 -4.75 -9.15
CA HIS A 816 18.31 -5.92 -8.64
C HIS A 816 18.52 -7.15 -9.55
N TYR A 817 18.53 -6.96 -10.86
CA TYR A 817 18.87 -8.02 -11.82
C TYR A 817 20.30 -8.52 -11.69
N SER A 818 21.25 -7.67 -11.31
CA SER A 818 22.66 -8.08 -11.25
C SER A 818 22.89 -9.27 -10.31
N ILE A 819 22.15 -9.37 -9.20
CA ILE A 819 22.16 -10.54 -8.31
C ILE A 819 21.28 -11.67 -8.86
N SER A 820 20.07 -11.37 -9.35
CA SER A 820 19.13 -12.37 -9.86
C SER A 820 19.68 -13.17 -11.06
N ASP A 821 20.22 -12.46 -12.05
CA ASP A 821 20.78 -13.02 -13.27
C ASP A 821 22.11 -13.74 -12.97
N ALA A 822 22.88 -13.30 -11.96
CA ALA A 822 24.05 -14.04 -11.48
C ALA A 822 23.66 -15.36 -10.81
N LEU A 823 22.61 -15.39 -9.98
CA LEU A 823 22.08 -16.62 -9.38
C LEU A 823 21.58 -17.60 -10.45
N GLU A 824 20.83 -17.13 -11.47
CA GLU A 824 20.40 -17.99 -12.58
C GLU A 824 21.58 -18.44 -13.48
N GLU A 825 22.61 -17.61 -13.71
CA GLU A 825 23.85 -18.03 -14.42
C GLU A 825 24.61 -19.12 -13.66
N CYS A 826 24.77 -18.96 -12.35
CA CYS A 826 25.51 -19.90 -11.51
C CYS A 826 24.81 -21.26 -11.40
N ILE A 827 23.48 -21.28 -11.20
CA ILE A 827 22.69 -22.52 -11.19
C ILE A 827 22.82 -23.25 -12.53
N ALA A 828 22.66 -22.55 -13.66
CA ALA A 828 22.73 -23.18 -14.98
C ALA A 828 24.14 -23.72 -15.31
N LYS A 829 25.21 -23.06 -14.87
CA LYS A 829 26.59 -23.57 -14.95
C LYS A 829 26.74 -24.89 -14.18
N LEU A 830 26.28 -24.94 -12.92
CA LEU A 830 26.37 -26.14 -12.08
C LEU A 830 25.48 -27.29 -12.55
N GLU A 831 24.33 -27.01 -13.20
CA GLU A 831 23.46 -28.06 -13.76
C GLU A 831 23.99 -28.62 -15.09
N THR A 832 24.37 -27.75 -16.03
CA THR A 832 24.79 -28.19 -17.38
C THR A 832 26.20 -28.75 -17.46
N ASN A 833 27.00 -28.61 -16.39
CA ASN A 833 28.39 -29.05 -16.29
C ASN A 833 29.32 -28.44 -17.38
N LYS A 834 28.98 -27.24 -17.88
CA LYS A 834 29.70 -26.55 -18.96
C LYS A 834 30.18 -25.17 -18.49
N ARG A 835 31.50 -24.94 -18.50
CA ARG A 835 32.14 -23.63 -18.22
C ARG A 835 31.64 -22.49 -19.11
N LYS A 836 31.02 -22.79 -20.25
CA LYS A 836 30.29 -21.82 -21.10
C LYS A 836 28.85 -22.28 -21.31
N VAL A 837 27.94 -21.75 -20.49
CA VAL A 837 26.50 -21.79 -20.77
C VAL A 837 26.16 -20.56 -21.61
N HIS A 838 25.64 -20.76 -22.82
CA HIS A 838 25.11 -19.67 -23.63
C HIS A 838 23.67 -19.34 -23.17
N ILE A 839 23.55 -18.87 -21.94
CA ILE A 839 22.33 -18.17 -21.52
C ILE A 839 22.17 -16.98 -22.46
N ARG A 840 20.92 -16.71 -22.87
CA ARG A 840 20.56 -15.55 -23.69
C ARG A 840 20.76 -14.29 -22.84
N ARG A 841 22.02 -13.83 -22.77
CA ARG A 841 22.42 -12.64 -22.01
C ARG A 841 21.54 -11.48 -22.46
N ARG A 842 20.73 -10.95 -21.54
CA ARG A 842 20.22 -9.58 -21.63
C ARG A 842 21.42 -8.69 -21.95
N THR A 843 21.25 -7.83 -22.95
CA THR A 843 22.35 -7.03 -23.49
C THR A 843 22.88 -6.13 -22.38
N LYS A 844 24.04 -6.48 -21.79
CA LYS A 844 24.76 -5.58 -20.88
C LYS A 844 25.33 -4.43 -21.71
N LEU A 845 24.48 -3.47 -22.02
CA LEU A 845 24.91 -2.13 -22.40
C LEU A 845 25.69 -1.59 -21.19
N GLY A 846 26.95 -1.24 -21.44
CA GLY A 846 28.01 -1.55 -20.49
C GLY A 846 27.88 -0.85 -19.14
N SER A 847 28.09 -1.61 -18.05
CA SER A 847 28.57 -1.07 -16.78
C SER A 847 30.02 -0.59 -16.96
N ALA A 848 30.18 0.47 -17.74
CA ALA A 848 31.47 1.05 -18.05
C ALA A 848 31.99 1.77 -16.81
N SER A 849 32.95 1.14 -16.12
CA SER A 849 33.85 1.86 -15.22
C SER A 849 34.64 2.85 -16.07
N MET A 850 34.14 4.09 -16.19
CA MET A 850 34.71 5.12 -17.06
C MET A 850 36.01 5.66 -16.48
N THR A 851 37.09 4.91 -16.67
CA THR A 851 38.46 5.41 -16.54
C THR A 851 38.64 6.61 -17.48
N ARG A 852 39.04 7.75 -16.92
CA ARG A 852 39.22 9.02 -17.66
C ARG A 852 40.19 8.85 -18.85
N GLY A 853 39.81 9.40 -20.00
CA GLY A 853 40.67 9.62 -21.15
C GLY A 853 40.14 10.77 -22.01
N ASP A 854 41.01 11.65 -22.48
CA ASP A 854 40.64 12.85 -23.24
C ASP A 854 40.28 12.53 -24.71
N PRO A 855 39.36 13.30 -25.33
CA PRO A 855 38.95 13.08 -26.71
C PRO A 855 39.97 13.63 -27.72
N LYS A 856 40.51 12.74 -28.58
CA LYS A 856 41.02 13.10 -29.91
C LYS A 856 40.43 12.13 -30.94
N GLY A 857 39.88 12.68 -32.01
CA GLY A 857 39.06 11.93 -32.97
C GLY A 857 39.85 11.09 -33.97
N GLY A 858 39.17 10.08 -34.51
CA GLY A 858 39.64 9.22 -35.60
C GLY A 858 38.48 8.88 -36.54
N VAL A 859 38.78 8.92 -37.84
CA VAL A 859 37.88 8.77 -39.00
C VAL A 859 37.02 7.50 -38.98
N VAL A 860 35.81 7.59 -39.56
CA VAL A 860 34.95 6.44 -39.88
C VAL A 860 35.52 5.68 -41.08
N GLU A 861 35.65 4.35 -40.97
CA GLU A 861 35.85 3.47 -42.12
C GLU A 861 34.89 2.28 -42.07
N GLU A 862 34.42 1.86 -43.25
CA GLU A 862 33.27 0.98 -43.44
C GLU A 862 33.75 -0.37 -43.99
N SER A 863 33.39 -1.49 -43.35
CA SER A 863 33.82 -2.84 -43.77
C SER A 863 32.71 -3.89 -43.74
N THR A 864 32.08 -4.02 -44.92
CA THR A 864 31.64 -5.26 -45.61
C THR A 864 31.07 -6.45 -44.84
N GLU A 865 29.93 -6.93 -45.35
CA GLU A 865 29.18 -8.10 -44.87
C GLU A 865 29.98 -9.43 -44.92
N ALA A 866 29.81 -10.27 -43.89
CA ALA A 866 30.23 -11.68 -43.89
C ALA A 866 29.02 -12.60 -43.59
N ARG A 867 28.31 -13.01 -44.65
CA ARG A 867 27.06 -13.78 -44.58
C ARG A 867 27.31 -15.27 -44.28
N ILE A 868 27.15 -15.69 -43.02
CA ILE A 868 27.18 -17.10 -42.62
C ILE A 868 25.74 -17.63 -42.48
N GLN A 869 25.42 -18.71 -43.20
CA GLN A 869 24.14 -19.42 -43.06
C GLN A 869 24.22 -20.45 -41.92
N PRO A 870 23.19 -20.62 -41.09
CA PRO A 870 23.14 -21.71 -40.12
C PRO A 870 22.80 -23.03 -40.83
N THR A 871 23.74 -23.97 -40.84
CA THR A 871 23.51 -25.34 -41.34
C THR A 871 22.48 -26.07 -40.47
N VAL A 872 21.52 -26.75 -41.10
CA VAL A 872 20.54 -27.59 -40.39
C VAL A 872 21.10 -29.00 -40.23
N GLU A 873 21.42 -29.39 -39.00
CA GLU A 873 21.63 -30.80 -38.65
C GLU A 873 20.48 -31.29 -37.77
N ASN A 874 19.81 -32.35 -38.25
CA ASN A 874 18.83 -33.09 -37.47
C ASN A 874 19.55 -34.18 -36.68
N THR A 875 19.20 -34.35 -35.39
CA THR A 875 19.47 -35.59 -34.66
C THR A 875 18.17 -36.05 -34.00
N GLN A 876 17.94 -37.36 -34.00
CA GLN A 876 16.61 -37.94 -33.84
C GLN A 876 16.24 -38.30 -32.39
N THR A 877 14.93 -38.23 -32.15
CA THR A 877 14.02 -39.15 -31.44
C THR A 877 14.59 -40.32 -30.62
N PHE A 878 13.77 -40.75 -29.64
CA PHE A 878 13.92 -41.86 -28.66
C PHE A 878 14.56 -41.46 -27.32
N LEU A 879 14.17 -42.06 -26.18
CA LEU A 879 13.39 -43.30 -25.99
C LEU A 879 12.30 -43.13 -24.90
N VAL A 880 11.13 -43.74 -25.10
CA VAL A 880 10.08 -43.87 -24.06
C VAL A 880 10.29 -45.18 -23.30
N GLY A 881 10.51 -45.10 -21.99
CA GLY A 881 10.53 -46.28 -21.09
C GLY A 881 9.17 -46.52 -20.47
N GLY A 882 8.37 -47.41 -21.04
CA GLY A 882 7.11 -47.86 -20.44
C GLY A 882 7.32 -49.07 -19.53
N LEU A 883 6.68 -49.08 -18.36
CA LEU A 883 6.55 -50.27 -17.53
C LEU A 883 5.08 -50.64 -17.33
N THR A 884 4.82 -51.88 -17.71
CA THR A 884 3.58 -52.66 -17.66
C THR A 884 2.66 -52.42 -16.47
N SER A 885 1.36 -52.32 -16.76
CA SER A 885 0.31 -52.60 -15.78
C SER A 885 0.23 -54.11 -15.52
N ASP A 886 0.47 -54.55 -14.28
CA ASP A 886 -0.31 -55.67 -13.73
C ASP A 886 -0.26 -55.77 -12.18
N GLY A 887 -1.37 -56.21 -11.61
CA GLY A 887 -1.47 -56.87 -10.29
C GLY A 887 -0.84 -56.25 -9.03
N LEU A 888 -1.57 -55.37 -8.33
CA LEU A 888 -1.76 -55.55 -6.88
C LEU A 888 -3.10 -55.01 -6.37
N LYS A 889 -3.87 -55.85 -5.68
CA LYS A 889 -5.11 -55.47 -4.97
C LYS A 889 -4.80 -55.14 -3.52
N VAL A 890 -5.08 -53.93 -3.05
CA VAL A 890 -5.16 -53.63 -1.60
C VAL A 890 -6.44 -52.87 -1.27
N ARG A 891 -7.39 -53.62 -0.71
CA ARG A 891 -8.48 -53.24 0.20
C ARG A 891 -8.74 -51.73 0.41
N THR A 892 -9.86 -51.26 -0.13
CA THR A 892 -10.74 -50.43 0.69
C THR A 892 -11.26 -51.27 1.87
N ALA A 893 -11.31 -50.67 3.06
CA ALA A 893 -11.90 -51.29 4.25
C ALA A 893 -12.83 -50.28 4.91
N PHE A 894 -14.12 -50.61 4.96
CA PHE A 894 -15.10 -49.95 5.82
C PHE A 894 -15.12 -50.66 7.17
N ASN A 895 -15.24 -49.87 8.23
CA ASN A 895 -15.98 -50.07 9.48
C ASN A 895 -15.77 -48.76 10.25
N GLU A 896 -16.78 -47.94 10.56
CA GLU A 896 -18.04 -48.21 11.27
C GLU A 896 -17.84 -48.65 12.72
N SER A 897 -18.14 -47.70 13.61
CA SER A 897 -18.83 -47.92 14.89
C SER A 897 -19.78 -46.73 15.08
N SER A 898 -21.07 -46.99 15.25
CA SER A 898 -22.15 -46.02 15.51
C SER A 898 -22.04 -45.44 16.94
N ASP A 899 -22.76 -44.40 17.36
CA ASP A 899 -24.22 -44.28 17.53
C ASP A 899 -24.66 -42.80 17.33
N ASP A 900 -25.81 -42.45 16.72
CA ASP A 900 -27.21 -42.68 17.13
C ASP A 900 -27.47 -42.12 18.56
N THR A 901 -28.22 -41.05 18.85
CA THR A 901 -29.54 -40.53 18.40
C THR A 901 -29.81 -39.20 19.21
N ASP A 902 -30.84 -38.35 19.05
CA ASP A 902 -31.95 -38.20 18.09
C ASP A 902 -32.44 -36.72 17.98
N ARG A 903 -33.39 -36.48 17.05
CA ARG A 903 -34.54 -35.51 16.95
C ARG A 903 -34.82 -34.45 18.05
N GLU A 904 -35.59 -33.36 17.84
CA GLU A 904 -36.45 -32.81 16.75
C GLU A 904 -36.46 -31.24 16.88
N SER A 905 -37.27 -30.35 16.30
CA SER A 905 -38.44 -30.27 15.36
C SER A 905 -38.41 -28.84 14.72
N GLU A 906 -38.74 -28.56 13.44
CA GLU A 906 -39.99 -28.55 12.64
C GLU A 906 -40.84 -27.23 12.66
N TYR A 907 -41.74 -27.11 11.67
CA TYR A 907 -42.70 -26.02 11.35
C TYR A 907 -42.11 -24.69 10.81
N ASP A 908 -42.61 -24.04 9.73
CA ASP A 908 -43.36 -24.43 8.51
C ASP A 908 -43.27 -23.24 7.51
N GLU A 909 -43.81 -23.13 6.28
CA GLU A 909 -44.76 -23.83 5.36
C GLU A 909 -44.28 -23.45 3.90
N PHE A 910 -44.74 -23.87 2.72
CA PHE A 910 -45.89 -24.63 2.19
C PHE A 910 -45.47 -25.32 0.85
N GLU A 911 -46.30 -26.22 0.31
CA GLU A 911 -46.22 -26.88 -1.03
C GLU A 911 -46.69 -25.97 -2.20
N ALA A 912 -46.74 -26.33 -3.49
CA ALA A 912 -46.55 -27.57 -4.27
C ALA A 912 -45.89 -27.21 -5.65
N ASP A 913 -45.57 -28.07 -6.61
CA ASP A 913 -46.11 -29.38 -7.03
C ASP A 913 -45.04 -30.19 -7.83
N TRP A 914 -45.13 -31.52 -7.88
CA TRP A 914 -44.16 -32.42 -8.52
C TRP A 914 -44.82 -33.54 -9.34
N THR A 915 -44.84 -33.39 -10.67
CA THR A 915 -44.90 -34.47 -11.67
C THR A 915 -44.09 -34.03 -12.90
N ASP A 916 -43.42 -34.88 -13.68
CA ASP A 916 -43.43 -36.35 -13.75
C ASP A 916 -42.01 -36.91 -14.09
N LEU A 917 -41.78 -38.22 -13.96
CA LEU A 917 -40.46 -38.83 -14.22
C LEU A 917 -40.21 -39.18 -15.70
N LYS A 918 -38.99 -38.92 -16.20
CA LYS A 918 -38.18 -39.91 -16.97
C LYS A 918 -36.73 -39.49 -17.22
#